data_AF-A0A166RMT9-F1
#
_entry.id   AF-A0A166RMT9-F1
#
_cell.length_a   1.000
_cell.length_b   1.000
_cell.length_c   1.000
_cell.angle_alpha   90.00
_cell.angle_beta   90.00
_cell.angle_gamma   90.00
#
_symmetry.space_group_name_H-M   'P 1'
#
loop_
_entity.id
_entity.type
_entity.pdbx_description
1 polymer ?
#
loop_
_entity_poly.entity_id
_entity_poly.type
_entity_poly.pdbx_seq_one_letter_code
_entity_poly.pdbx_strand_id
1 'polypeptide(L)'
;MRTSPILSLAALATLAAGEASRLFKRGLVVPADAQLGNGWAYQGCFVDVGRTISAASTDDAQMTNEKCAQYCFSKGFPIAGTEYATQCYCGSQLAPGGVQAADTDCGMACGGNETQPCGGPNRLSLWKTRQITGPLINPGVSGWKSIGCHTEGTNGRALAQAIGSVPSAEMTVAKCAAACKNSDAGNVLAGLEYGGECYCGKNLSNGAKKTSDGSCRMVCNGNSSEFCGGPGALNVYDYGMQVPTRYVPLNGPFDSIMDMPRAHLASRLAWLRDSPWVRRLVGGSCHRSETQAQAQTTDGARHGGELRRKRQATLIVSSASSGGAPSSSTPSAGLGPSACPSQPTAVGSSWSWYGCYTEATNMRALSDKTYAADSMTLASCAQFCAGSQYFGVEYSRECYCGSKLNAGSTKAPASDCSMLCSGSKCDLCGAGNRLSVYTLGGGGGAGAGTAGTTSVVNTPSITGTGAGTSSQAPVPTGLPAGWKTYGCWVDGVNGRILDKQLPDDPSLTLESCAQACNAANYTIAGAEYSRQCFCGNDIVNGGTTAKSDSECNTACAGNAKENCGGGGRMTIMSLNTPVVRAPPAPAPTVGSWQYQGCYTDNVNNQRTFFWQNIMEKTMTPKKCLDLCGSYGYAAAGLEYGQECYCGDPPNIQVRGSTKAPDSDCNVVCAGDGSLICGGGNRLTTYFWKGDPFYSWSFPPAGSPDAGSYEFLIGGVCIPLITSQAVNGKVTFLEKWGTGPPNSTGAYELDLSLVGDAAKAWRAMHVKTDIFCAGGVTLPDKAGRQLNVGGWSGDSTYGVRLYTPDGSPGVASQNDWQENAAVLKLQNGRWYPTAMVMANGSVLVIGGEEGSNGKPVPTLEILPYTGTKPLYMEWLERTDPNNLYPFTCVLPSGGIFVAYFNEARILNENTFATIKTLPNMPTAVNDPMGGRTYPLEGTAVLLPQKAPYNDPLGVLICGGSTNGPGNALDNCVSIYPDAANPTWALERMPSQRVMSCMAPLPDGTYLILNGAFHGVAGFGLATGPNMNALLYDPSKPLGSRITVMANTTVARLYHSEAITLLDGRVLVSGSDPEDGVNPQEYRVETFTPPYLKRGKPRPTFTIRNKDWGYGQQVSFTLGTAARNGAISASLLGSVSSTHGNSMGARTLLPAVSCTLTTCTVTSPPGKYIAPPGWYQFFVLDGGIPAVGVFVRIGGDPAGLGNWPKGSGFSTPGV
;
A
#
# COMPACT_ATOMS: atom_id res chain seq x y z
N MET A 1 0.34 25.66 -85.73
CA MET A 1 -0.19 25.50 -87.10
C MET A 1 -0.81 24.10 -87.23
N ARG A 2 -1.72 23.91 -88.19
CA ARG A 2 -2.44 22.67 -88.65
C ARG A 2 -1.72 21.31 -88.41
N THR A 3 -2.33 20.12 -88.24
CA THR A 3 -3.72 19.57 -88.11
C THR A 3 -3.63 18.08 -87.65
N SER A 4 -4.75 17.43 -87.29
CA SER A 4 -4.94 15.98 -86.97
C SER A 4 -4.52 15.00 -88.12
N PRO A 5 -4.58 13.62 -88.02
CA PRO A 5 -5.25 12.77 -87.00
C PRO A 5 -4.67 11.34 -86.61
N ILE A 6 -5.23 10.76 -85.53
CA ILE A 6 -5.73 9.36 -85.32
C ILE A 6 -4.83 8.08 -85.15
N LEU A 7 -5.05 7.42 -83.98
CA LEU A 7 -5.05 5.99 -83.54
C LEU A 7 -3.81 5.04 -83.49
N SER A 8 -3.57 4.57 -82.25
CA SER A 8 -3.55 3.16 -81.77
C SER A 8 -2.28 2.29 -81.59
N LEU A 9 -1.94 2.15 -80.29
CA LEU A 9 -1.58 0.95 -79.49
C LEU A 9 -0.29 0.11 -79.71
N ALA A 10 0.48 0.03 -78.60
CA ALA A 10 1.12 -1.17 -78.00
C ALA A 10 2.36 -1.81 -78.70
N ALA A 11 3.40 -2.33 -78.01
CA ALA A 11 3.76 -2.41 -76.57
C ALA A 11 5.30 -2.45 -76.35
N LEU A 12 5.74 -2.55 -75.08
CA LEU A 12 7.12 -2.45 -74.57
C LEU A 12 8.05 -3.66 -74.85
N ALA A 13 9.38 -3.46 -74.78
CA ALA A 13 10.36 -4.43 -74.24
C ALA A 13 11.77 -3.84 -73.91
N THR A 14 12.42 -4.40 -72.87
CA THR A 14 13.90 -4.48 -72.56
C THR A 14 14.74 -3.19 -72.37
N LEU A 15 15.91 -3.17 -71.68
CA LEU A 15 16.77 -4.15 -70.96
C LEU A 15 17.09 -3.64 -69.50
N ALA A 16 17.96 -4.25 -68.67
CA ALA A 16 17.98 -5.60 -68.09
C ALA A 16 19.38 -5.97 -67.49
N ALA A 17 19.53 -6.01 -66.15
CA ALA A 17 20.61 -6.69 -65.39
C ALA A 17 20.07 -7.04 -63.98
N GLY A 18 20.21 -8.21 -63.36
CA GLY A 18 21.05 -9.40 -63.61
C GLY A 18 21.97 -9.63 -62.40
N GLU A 19 21.90 -10.68 -61.58
CA GLU A 19 21.10 -11.94 -61.64
C GLU A 19 20.67 -12.49 -60.26
N ALA A 20 19.58 -13.26 -60.29
CA ALA A 20 19.17 -14.42 -59.48
C ALA A 20 19.64 -14.64 -58.02
N SER A 21 18.66 -14.83 -57.13
CA SER A 21 18.72 -15.82 -56.04
C SER A 21 17.36 -16.49 -55.82
N ARG A 22 17.37 -17.73 -55.32
CA ARG A 22 16.28 -18.72 -55.44
C ARG A 22 15.04 -18.36 -54.63
N LEU A 23 13.85 -18.48 -55.23
CA LEU A 23 12.56 -18.51 -54.53
C LEU A 23 12.41 -19.80 -53.73
N PHE A 24 12.85 -19.79 -52.48
CA PHE A 24 12.38 -20.75 -51.49
C PHE A 24 10.96 -20.38 -51.07
N LYS A 25 10.04 -21.36 -51.11
CA LYS A 25 8.74 -21.24 -50.44
C LYS A 25 9.03 -21.16 -48.93
N ARG A 26 8.91 -19.98 -48.32
CA ARG A 26 9.08 -19.81 -46.87
C ARG A 26 8.13 -20.79 -46.17
N GLY A 27 8.64 -21.53 -45.19
CA GLY A 27 7.81 -22.42 -44.38
C GLY A 27 6.77 -21.63 -43.59
N LEU A 28 5.64 -22.26 -43.29
CA LEU A 28 4.66 -21.78 -42.33
C LEU A 28 5.29 -21.83 -40.93
N VAL A 29 5.74 -20.67 -40.44
CA VAL A 29 6.38 -20.49 -39.13
C VAL A 29 5.82 -19.23 -38.50
N VAL A 30 5.49 -19.28 -37.21
CA VAL A 30 5.02 -18.10 -36.47
C VAL A 30 6.20 -17.13 -36.25
N PRO A 31 6.06 -15.83 -36.54
CA PRO A 31 7.04 -14.83 -36.13
C PRO A 31 7.21 -14.83 -34.60
N ALA A 32 8.46 -14.76 -34.11
CA ALA A 32 8.76 -14.86 -32.67
C ALA A 32 8.14 -13.71 -31.82
N ASP A 33 7.73 -12.63 -32.48
CA ASP A 33 7.07 -11.45 -31.93
C ASP A 33 5.53 -11.48 -32.07
N ALA A 34 4.95 -12.51 -32.71
CA ALA A 34 3.51 -12.59 -32.92
C ALA A 34 2.73 -12.58 -31.60
N GLN A 35 1.84 -11.60 -31.45
CA GLN A 35 0.92 -11.46 -30.32
C GLN A 35 -0.52 -11.61 -30.80
N LEU A 36 -1.32 -12.41 -30.09
CA LEU A 36 -2.77 -12.45 -30.26
C LEU A 36 -3.41 -11.58 -29.16
N GLY A 37 -4.54 -10.94 -29.49
CA GLY A 37 -5.27 -10.07 -28.56
C GLY A 37 -5.62 -10.78 -27.24
N ASN A 38 -5.68 -10.03 -26.14
CA ASN A 38 -5.70 -10.52 -24.75
C ASN A 38 -4.34 -11.07 -24.23
N GLY A 39 -3.24 -10.52 -24.74
CA GLY A 39 -1.89 -10.72 -24.19
C GLY A 39 -1.34 -12.14 -24.38
N TRP A 40 -1.74 -12.81 -25.46
CA TRP A 40 -1.28 -14.14 -25.82
C TRP A 40 0.01 -14.06 -26.65
N ALA A 41 1.10 -14.59 -26.10
CA ALA A 41 2.38 -14.72 -26.79
C ALA A 41 2.58 -16.16 -27.30
N TYR A 42 3.17 -16.32 -28.49
CA TYR A 42 3.62 -17.62 -28.98
C TYR A 42 4.70 -18.17 -28.04
N GLN A 43 4.70 -19.48 -27.80
CA GLN A 43 5.67 -20.15 -26.93
C GLN A 43 6.58 -21.13 -27.68
N GLY A 44 6.33 -21.36 -28.98
CA GLY A 44 7.01 -22.36 -29.81
C GLY A 44 6.11 -23.54 -30.18
N CYS A 45 6.64 -24.43 -31.00
CA CYS A 45 6.04 -25.72 -31.28
C CYS A 45 6.35 -26.73 -30.16
N PHE A 46 5.37 -27.53 -29.74
CA PHE A 46 5.53 -28.53 -28.67
C PHE A 46 5.13 -29.93 -29.15
N VAL A 47 5.85 -30.96 -28.69
CA VAL A 47 5.49 -32.36 -28.91
C VAL A 47 4.19 -32.68 -28.17
N ASP A 48 3.18 -33.21 -28.87
CA ASP A 48 2.00 -33.73 -28.18
C ASP A 48 2.21 -35.20 -27.77
N VAL A 49 2.38 -35.43 -26.45
CA VAL A 49 2.60 -36.76 -25.85
C VAL A 49 1.29 -37.51 -25.52
N GLY A 50 0.27 -37.35 -26.37
CA GLY A 50 -1.06 -37.95 -26.22
C GLY A 50 -2.14 -36.88 -26.19
N ARG A 51 -2.17 -36.09 -25.10
CA ARG A 51 -2.78 -34.75 -25.02
C ARG A 51 -1.99 -33.90 -24.02
N THR A 52 -1.25 -32.91 -24.53
CA THR A 52 -0.31 -32.11 -23.74
C THR A 52 -0.97 -30.92 -23.04
N ILE A 53 -2.10 -30.48 -23.58
CA ILE A 53 -3.12 -29.66 -22.92
C ILE A 53 -4.50 -30.23 -23.27
N SER A 54 -5.37 -30.40 -22.28
CA SER A 54 -6.58 -31.23 -22.41
C SER A 54 -7.82 -30.72 -21.66
N ALA A 55 -7.77 -29.50 -21.11
CA ALA A 55 -8.78 -29.01 -20.17
C ALA A 55 -10.05 -28.46 -20.86
N ALA A 56 -9.93 -28.01 -22.11
CA ALA A 56 -11.04 -27.84 -23.05
C ALA A 56 -10.54 -27.99 -24.49
N SER A 57 -11.44 -28.31 -25.42
CA SER A 57 -11.10 -28.42 -26.83
C SER A 57 -12.27 -28.11 -27.74
N THR A 58 -11.96 -27.74 -28.98
CA THR A 58 -12.94 -27.57 -30.06
C THR A 58 -12.27 -27.86 -31.40
N ASP A 59 -13.03 -28.41 -32.35
CA ASP A 59 -12.58 -28.71 -33.71
C ASP A 59 -13.48 -27.91 -34.67
N ASP A 60 -12.87 -27.12 -35.56
CA ASP A 60 -13.57 -26.19 -36.44
C ASP A 60 -12.83 -26.09 -37.78
N ALA A 61 -13.53 -26.37 -38.88
CA ALA A 61 -12.96 -26.29 -40.24
C ALA A 61 -12.47 -24.88 -40.62
N GLN A 62 -12.81 -23.86 -39.84
CA GLN A 62 -12.36 -22.48 -39.95
C GLN A 62 -11.56 -22.06 -38.70
N MET A 63 -10.70 -22.95 -38.17
CA MET A 63 -9.81 -22.64 -37.05
C MET A 63 -8.71 -21.64 -37.43
N THR A 64 -8.37 -20.74 -36.51
CA THR A 64 -7.16 -19.89 -36.57
C THR A 64 -6.52 -19.84 -35.19
N ASN A 65 -5.28 -19.35 -35.10
CA ASN A 65 -4.63 -19.19 -33.80
C ASN A 65 -5.38 -18.18 -32.91
N GLU A 66 -5.91 -17.08 -33.47
CA GLU A 66 -6.75 -16.12 -32.75
C GLU A 66 -8.04 -16.77 -32.25
N LYS A 67 -8.70 -17.58 -33.08
CA LYS A 67 -9.95 -18.25 -32.75
C LYS A 67 -9.74 -19.24 -31.60
N CYS A 68 -8.63 -19.98 -31.61
CA CYS A 68 -8.25 -20.87 -30.52
C CYS A 68 -7.89 -20.11 -29.24
N ALA A 69 -7.05 -19.07 -29.33
CA ALA A 69 -6.68 -18.24 -28.17
C ALA A 69 -7.90 -17.55 -27.55
N GLN A 70 -8.82 -17.02 -28.36
CA GLN A 70 -10.07 -16.41 -27.87
C GLN A 70 -11.01 -17.45 -27.26
N TYR A 71 -11.11 -18.65 -27.84
CA TYR A 71 -11.83 -19.77 -27.24
C TYR A 71 -11.26 -20.11 -25.86
N CYS A 72 -9.96 -20.37 -25.73
CA CYS A 72 -9.33 -20.70 -24.45
C CYS A 72 -9.40 -19.56 -23.43
N PHE A 73 -9.26 -18.31 -23.87
CA PHE A 73 -9.45 -17.12 -23.03
C PHE A 73 -10.88 -17.04 -22.47
N SER A 74 -11.89 -17.29 -23.31
CA SER A 74 -13.30 -17.36 -22.89
C SER A 74 -13.62 -18.51 -21.92
N LYS A 75 -12.74 -19.51 -21.84
CA LYS A 75 -12.82 -20.66 -20.92
C LYS A 75 -11.96 -20.51 -19.66
N GLY A 76 -11.27 -19.38 -19.47
CA GLY A 76 -10.42 -19.16 -18.29
C GLY A 76 -9.07 -19.90 -18.33
N PHE A 77 -8.63 -20.36 -19.50
CA PHE A 77 -7.37 -21.09 -19.64
C PHE A 77 -6.22 -20.20 -20.13
N PRO A 78 -5.07 -20.14 -19.42
CA PRO A 78 -3.93 -19.31 -19.79
C PRO A 78 -3.03 -19.93 -20.87
N ILE A 79 -3.24 -21.20 -21.26
CA ILE A 79 -2.53 -21.88 -22.35
C ILE A 79 -3.53 -22.34 -23.42
N ALA A 80 -3.16 -22.14 -24.68
CA ALA A 80 -3.91 -22.55 -25.87
C ALA A 80 -2.92 -23.22 -26.84
N GLY A 81 -3.40 -24.15 -27.64
CA GLY A 81 -2.58 -24.82 -28.65
C GLY A 81 -3.42 -25.35 -29.78
N THR A 82 -3.02 -25.03 -31.00
CA THR A 82 -3.66 -25.54 -32.21
C THR A 82 -2.91 -26.76 -32.74
N GLU A 83 -3.67 -27.76 -33.19
CA GLU A 83 -3.15 -28.99 -33.79
C GLU A 83 -3.93 -29.33 -35.07
N TYR A 84 -3.30 -30.09 -35.98
CA TYR A 84 -3.93 -30.75 -37.11
C TYR A 84 -4.84 -29.85 -37.97
N ALA A 85 -4.42 -28.60 -38.18
CA ALA A 85 -5.10 -27.55 -38.95
C ALA A 85 -6.45 -27.02 -38.37
N THR A 86 -7.29 -27.87 -37.79
CA THR A 86 -8.67 -27.51 -37.37
C THR A 86 -8.90 -27.57 -35.86
N GLN A 87 -7.96 -28.14 -35.10
CA GLN A 87 -8.17 -28.48 -33.70
C GLN A 87 -7.56 -27.43 -32.78
N CYS A 88 -8.28 -27.13 -31.70
CA CYS A 88 -7.85 -26.24 -30.63
C CYS A 88 -7.97 -26.95 -29.28
N TYR A 89 -6.93 -26.83 -28.48
CA TYR A 89 -6.83 -27.37 -27.12
C TYR A 89 -6.44 -26.27 -26.14
N CYS A 90 -6.98 -26.34 -24.93
CA CYS A 90 -6.75 -25.39 -23.86
C CYS A 90 -6.18 -26.09 -22.62
N GLY A 91 -5.41 -25.37 -21.83
CA GLY A 91 -4.88 -25.86 -20.57
C GLY A 91 -4.23 -24.76 -19.74
N SER A 92 -3.52 -25.19 -18.70
CA SER A 92 -2.93 -24.27 -17.70
C SER A 92 -1.54 -24.70 -17.24
N GLN A 93 -1.19 -25.92 -17.58
CA GLN A 93 0.10 -26.58 -17.41
C GLN A 93 0.25 -27.55 -18.58
N LEU A 94 1.49 -27.85 -18.96
CA LEU A 94 1.77 -28.87 -19.97
C LEU A 94 1.88 -30.24 -19.29
N ALA A 95 1.43 -31.29 -19.97
CA ALA A 95 1.61 -32.66 -19.51
C ALA A 95 3.12 -33.01 -19.42
N PRO A 96 3.55 -33.86 -18.46
CA PRO A 96 4.93 -34.36 -18.42
C PRO A 96 5.33 -35.03 -19.74
N GLY A 97 6.40 -34.55 -20.37
CA GLY A 97 6.83 -34.97 -21.70
C GLY A 97 6.48 -34.00 -22.83
N GLY A 98 5.60 -33.02 -22.60
CA GLY A 98 5.33 -31.90 -23.50
C GLY A 98 6.52 -30.94 -23.62
N VAL A 99 7.53 -31.35 -24.39
CA VAL A 99 8.76 -30.58 -24.64
C VAL A 99 8.69 -29.80 -25.94
N GLN A 100 9.48 -28.74 -26.04
CA GLN A 100 9.57 -27.92 -27.26
C GLN A 100 10.19 -28.73 -28.41
N ALA A 101 9.56 -28.66 -29.58
CA ALA A 101 10.01 -29.25 -30.85
C ALA A 101 10.61 -28.15 -31.75
N ALA A 102 11.11 -28.53 -32.93
CA ALA A 102 11.45 -27.53 -33.95
C ALA A 102 10.16 -26.85 -34.46
N ASP A 103 10.15 -25.53 -34.61
CA ASP A 103 8.94 -24.81 -35.05
C ASP A 103 8.44 -25.25 -36.44
N THR A 104 9.33 -25.80 -37.28
CA THR A 104 9.00 -26.42 -38.56
C THR A 104 8.11 -27.67 -38.45
N ASP A 105 8.10 -28.34 -37.30
CA ASP A 105 7.23 -29.50 -37.05
C ASP A 105 5.75 -29.09 -36.93
N CYS A 106 5.48 -27.83 -36.59
CA CYS A 106 4.14 -27.24 -36.52
C CYS A 106 3.70 -26.62 -37.86
N GLY A 107 4.13 -27.19 -38.99
CA GLY A 107 3.96 -26.60 -40.33
C GLY A 107 2.59 -26.77 -41.00
N MET A 108 1.55 -27.31 -40.35
CA MET A 108 0.22 -27.44 -40.96
C MET A 108 -0.51 -26.11 -40.98
N ALA A 109 -1.05 -25.71 -42.13
CA ALA A 109 -1.80 -24.47 -42.26
C ALA A 109 -3.16 -24.53 -41.53
N CYS A 110 -3.56 -23.46 -40.86
CA CYS A 110 -4.85 -23.36 -40.16
C CYS A 110 -6.04 -23.41 -41.14
N GLY A 111 -7.09 -24.17 -40.82
CA GLY A 111 -8.25 -24.36 -41.72
C GLY A 111 -9.03 -23.08 -42.05
N GLY A 112 -9.01 -22.09 -41.16
CA GLY A 112 -9.58 -20.76 -41.38
C GLY A 112 -8.58 -19.70 -41.83
N ASN A 113 -7.28 -20.01 -41.90
CA ASN A 113 -6.25 -19.09 -42.39
C ASN A 113 -5.00 -19.85 -42.88
N GLU A 114 -4.89 -20.06 -44.19
CA GLU A 114 -3.79 -20.80 -44.81
C GLU A 114 -2.39 -20.16 -44.61
N THR A 115 -2.31 -18.93 -44.09
CA THR A 115 -1.04 -18.23 -43.81
C THR A 115 -0.49 -18.47 -42.40
N GLN A 116 -1.25 -19.14 -41.52
CA GLN A 116 -0.86 -19.42 -40.14
C GLN A 116 -0.58 -20.91 -39.91
N PRO A 117 0.45 -21.27 -39.13
CA PRO A 117 0.66 -22.65 -38.66
C PRO A 117 -0.25 -23.00 -37.46
N CYS A 118 -1.04 -24.05 -37.60
CA CYS A 118 -1.88 -24.67 -36.56
C CYS A 118 -1.38 -26.10 -36.25
N GLY A 119 -0.16 -26.19 -35.73
CA GLY A 119 0.44 -27.44 -35.27
C GLY A 119 0.80 -28.43 -36.40
N GLY A 120 0.78 -29.71 -36.06
CA GLY A 120 1.15 -30.81 -36.94
C GLY A 120 0.74 -32.16 -36.34
N PRO A 121 1.15 -33.30 -36.91
CA PRO A 121 0.84 -34.62 -36.33
C PRO A 121 1.57 -34.82 -34.99
N ASN A 122 0.83 -34.84 -33.88
CA ASN A 122 1.38 -34.86 -32.52
C ASN A 122 2.25 -33.63 -32.22
N ARG A 123 1.77 -32.43 -32.61
CA ARG A 123 2.50 -31.15 -32.54
C ARG A 123 1.56 -29.97 -32.32
N LEU A 124 1.76 -29.23 -31.24
CA LEU A 124 0.95 -28.07 -30.87
C LEU A 124 1.69 -26.76 -31.16
N SER A 125 1.06 -25.86 -31.94
CA SER A 125 1.44 -24.44 -31.98
C SER A 125 0.99 -23.79 -30.67
N LEU A 126 1.89 -23.67 -29.68
CA LEU A 126 1.51 -23.31 -28.31
C LEU A 126 1.53 -21.78 -28.08
N TRP A 127 0.50 -21.29 -27.40
CA TRP A 127 0.33 -19.88 -27.02
C TRP A 127 0.04 -19.77 -25.52
N LYS A 128 0.47 -18.67 -24.89
CA LYS A 128 0.24 -18.42 -23.46
C LYS A 128 -0.09 -16.96 -23.18
N THR A 129 -1.12 -16.71 -22.36
CA THR A 129 -1.44 -15.37 -21.85
C THR A 129 -1.01 -15.19 -20.38
N ARG A 130 -0.62 -13.97 -20.03
CA ARG A 130 -0.38 -13.54 -18.64
C ARG A 130 -1.58 -12.82 -18.01
N GLN A 131 -2.67 -12.62 -18.76
CA GLN A 131 -3.84 -11.87 -18.29
C GLN A 131 -4.83 -12.68 -17.44
N ILE A 132 -4.70 -14.01 -17.41
CA ILE A 132 -5.49 -14.90 -16.55
C ILE A 132 -4.63 -15.28 -15.34
N THR A 133 -4.96 -14.71 -14.18
CA THR A 133 -4.18 -14.87 -12.93
C THR A 133 -4.93 -15.66 -11.86
N GLY A 134 -4.53 -16.93 -11.68
CA GLY A 134 -4.82 -17.77 -10.53
C GLY A 134 -6.16 -18.53 -10.55
N PRO A 135 -6.29 -19.62 -9.76
CA PRO A 135 -7.57 -20.15 -9.34
C PRO A 135 -8.17 -19.28 -8.22
N LEU A 136 -9.44 -18.90 -8.36
CA LEU A 136 -10.19 -18.11 -7.37
C LEU A 136 -11.48 -18.84 -6.97
N ILE A 137 -12.09 -18.52 -5.83
CA ILE A 137 -13.46 -18.99 -5.57
C ILE A 137 -14.38 -18.20 -6.48
N ASN A 138 -15.08 -18.88 -7.40
CA ASN A 138 -16.01 -18.23 -8.30
C ASN A 138 -17.10 -17.53 -7.45
N PRO A 139 -17.40 -16.24 -7.66
CA PRO A 139 -18.38 -15.52 -6.85
C PRO A 139 -19.83 -15.94 -7.13
N GLY A 140 -20.10 -16.54 -8.29
CA GLY A 140 -21.44 -16.97 -8.72
C GLY A 140 -21.66 -16.92 -10.23
N VAL A 141 -22.63 -17.70 -10.71
CA VAL A 141 -22.94 -17.88 -12.14
C VAL A 141 -24.46 -17.95 -12.34
N SER A 142 -25.01 -17.27 -13.35
CA SER A 142 -26.41 -17.44 -13.81
C SER A 142 -27.50 -17.42 -12.71
N GLY A 143 -27.34 -16.58 -11.69
CA GLY A 143 -28.26 -16.43 -10.55
C GLY A 143 -27.87 -17.20 -9.28
N TRP A 144 -26.89 -18.10 -9.38
CA TRP A 144 -26.24 -18.75 -8.24
C TRP A 144 -25.16 -17.84 -7.66
N LYS A 145 -25.02 -17.79 -6.33
CA LYS A 145 -23.97 -17.02 -5.61
C LYS A 145 -23.22 -17.91 -4.63
N SER A 146 -21.90 -17.79 -4.56
CA SER A 146 -21.12 -18.55 -3.59
C SER A 146 -21.49 -18.16 -2.15
N ILE A 147 -21.81 -19.17 -1.33
CA ILE A 147 -21.95 -19.02 0.12
C ILE A 147 -20.67 -19.46 0.86
N GLY A 148 -19.64 -19.89 0.12
CA GLY A 148 -18.30 -20.25 0.60
C GLY A 148 -18.09 -21.75 0.81
N CYS A 149 -16.91 -22.10 1.31
CA CYS A 149 -16.53 -23.48 1.58
C CYS A 149 -17.29 -24.10 2.77
N HIS A 150 -17.83 -25.30 2.60
CA HIS A 150 -18.54 -26.04 3.65
C HIS A 150 -17.97 -27.45 3.79
N THR A 151 -17.88 -27.96 5.02
CA THR A 151 -17.48 -29.36 5.26
C THR A 151 -18.52 -30.31 4.69
N GLU A 152 -18.10 -31.53 4.42
CA GLU A 152 -19.01 -32.67 4.42
C GLU A 152 -19.72 -32.83 5.79
N GLY A 153 -20.85 -33.53 5.79
CA GLY A 153 -21.63 -33.75 7.01
C GLY A 153 -21.07 -34.86 7.90
N THR A 154 -21.28 -34.75 9.20
CA THR A 154 -20.71 -35.64 10.24
C THR A 154 -21.12 -37.10 10.08
N ASN A 155 -22.28 -37.37 9.45
CA ASN A 155 -22.83 -38.72 9.24
C ASN A 155 -23.23 -38.98 7.77
N GLY A 156 -22.74 -38.18 6.80
CA GLY A 156 -23.08 -38.34 5.38
C GLY A 156 -22.98 -37.04 4.58
N ARG A 157 -23.26 -37.12 3.28
CA ARG A 157 -23.07 -36.01 2.32
C ARG A 157 -23.79 -34.72 2.76
N ALA A 158 -23.14 -33.57 2.59
CA ALA A 158 -23.68 -32.23 2.85
C ALA A 158 -24.79 -31.85 1.85
N LEU A 159 -24.63 -32.27 0.59
CA LEU A 159 -25.63 -32.19 -0.48
C LEU A 159 -25.86 -33.60 -1.04
N ALA A 160 -27.10 -34.08 -0.94
CA ALA A 160 -27.40 -35.50 -1.11
C ALA A 160 -27.49 -35.99 -2.57
N GLN A 161 -27.74 -35.10 -3.53
CA GLN A 161 -27.94 -35.48 -4.94
C GLN A 161 -26.64 -35.33 -5.73
N ALA A 162 -25.95 -36.45 -5.99
CA ALA A 162 -24.80 -36.47 -6.91
C ALA A 162 -25.23 -36.25 -8.37
N ILE A 163 -24.46 -35.47 -9.13
CA ILE A 163 -24.71 -35.20 -10.54
C ILE A 163 -23.63 -35.86 -11.40
N GLY A 164 -23.97 -37.01 -11.99
CA GLY A 164 -23.13 -37.72 -12.96
C GLY A 164 -23.24 -37.20 -14.40
N SER A 165 -24.11 -36.23 -14.70
CA SER A 165 -24.30 -35.70 -16.06
C SER A 165 -23.25 -34.66 -16.49
N VAL A 166 -22.38 -34.24 -15.58
CA VAL A 166 -21.18 -33.43 -15.89
C VAL A 166 -19.97 -34.36 -15.75
N PRO A 167 -19.26 -34.70 -16.84
CA PRO A 167 -18.06 -35.54 -16.76
C PRO A 167 -17.01 -34.93 -15.85
N SER A 168 -16.31 -35.75 -15.05
CA SER A 168 -15.40 -35.25 -14.02
C SER A 168 -14.23 -34.42 -14.56
N ALA A 169 -13.71 -34.77 -15.75
CA ALA A 169 -12.68 -33.99 -16.44
C ALA A 169 -13.17 -32.62 -16.95
N GLU A 170 -14.48 -32.46 -17.10
CA GLU A 170 -15.13 -31.28 -17.66
C GLU A 170 -15.72 -30.35 -16.58
N MET A 171 -15.51 -30.66 -15.29
CA MET A 171 -16.19 -30.02 -14.17
C MET A 171 -15.85 -28.53 -14.05
N THR A 172 -16.88 -27.69 -13.96
CA THR A 172 -16.80 -26.25 -13.72
C THR A 172 -17.96 -25.80 -12.84
N VAL A 173 -17.80 -24.68 -12.14
CA VAL A 173 -18.86 -24.06 -11.34
C VAL A 173 -20.08 -23.76 -12.20
N ALA A 174 -19.86 -23.27 -13.42
CA ALA A 174 -20.90 -23.00 -14.41
C ALA A 174 -21.69 -24.26 -14.82
N LYS A 175 -21.01 -25.39 -15.11
CA LYS A 175 -21.68 -26.64 -15.50
C LYS A 175 -22.42 -27.28 -14.33
N CYS A 176 -21.83 -27.31 -13.13
CA CYS A 176 -22.51 -27.87 -11.96
C CYS A 176 -23.75 -27.06 -11.58
N ALA A 177 -23.66 -25.73 -11.52
CA ALA A 177 -24.80 -24.86 -11.21
C ALA A 177 -25.93 -24.98 -12.25
N ALA A 178 -25.59 -25.11 -13.54
CA ALA A 178 -26.57 -25.36 -14.59
C ALA A 178 -27.22 -26.75 -14.46
N ALA A 179 -26.44 -27.79 -14.16
CA ALA A 179 -26.96 -29.14 -13.96
C ALA A 179 -27.84 -29.24 -12.71
N CYS A 180 -27.46 -28.62 -11.59
CA CYS A 180 -28.28 -28.56 -10.39
C CYS A 180 -29.63 -27.87 -10.63
N LYS A 181 -29.65 -26.77 -11.40
CA LYS A 181 -30.89 -26.07 -11.79
C LYS A 181 -31.83 -26.94 -12.64
N ASN A 182 -31.29 -27.89 -13.39
CA ASN A 182 -32.03 -28.72 -14.34
C ASN A 182 -32.35 -30.13 -13.80
N SER A 183 -31.86 -30.50 -12.61
CA SER A 183 -31.93 -31.87 -12.07
C SER A 183 -33.14 -32.14 -11.16
N ASP A 184 -33.66 -31.12 -10.48
CA ASP A 184 -34.94 -31.11 -9.76
C ASP A 184 -35.40 -29.65 -9.62
N ALA A 185 -36.69 -29.39 -9.83
CA ALA A 185 -37.30 -28.06 -9.79
C ALA A 185 -37.26 -27.37 -8.41
N GLY A 186 -36.84 -28.08 -7.36
CA GLY A 186 -36.67 -27.55 -6.00
C GLY A 186 -35.22 -27.36 -5.53
N ASN A 187 -34.20 -27.64 -6.34
CA ASN A 187 -32.81 -27.47 -5.91
C ASN A 187 -32.40 -25.99 -5.86
N VAL A 188 -31.91 -25.56 -4.71
CA VAL A 188 -31.42 -24.18 -4.47
C VAL A 188 -29.96 -24.12 -4.03
N LEU A 189 -29.33 -25.27 -3.76
CA LEU A 189 -27.90 -25.40 -3.48
C LEU A 189 -27.20 -26.27 -4.52
N ALA A 190 -26.03 -25.82 -4.96
CA ALA A 190 -25.07 -26.55 -5.79
C ALA A 190 -23.71 -26.53 -5.10
N GLY A 191 -23.03 -27.66 -5.00
CA GLY A 191 -21.74 -27.80 -4.32
C GLY A 191 -20.77 -28.61 -5.15
N LEU A 192 -19.54 -28.15 -5.25
CA LEU A 192 -18.49 -28.81 -6.02
C LEU A 192 -17.41 -29.32 -5.08
N GLU A 193 -17.00 -30.58 -5.26
CA GLU A 193 -15.98 -31.24 -4.45
C GLU A 193 -14.87 -31.86 -5.32
N TYR A 194 -13.70 -32.07 -4.72
CA TYR A 194 -12.58 -32.84 -5.26
C TYR A 194 -12.09 -32.41 -6.66
N GLY A 195 -12.35 -31.16 -7.06
CA GLY A 195 -12.04 -30.64 -8.40
C GLY A 195 -12.99 -31.12 -9.50
N GLY A 196 -13.62 -32.28 -9.33
CA GLY A 196 -14.28 -33.05 -10.39
C GLY A 196 -15.67 -33.58 -10.06
N GLU A 197 -16.24 -33.27 -8.90
CA GLU A 197 -17.54 -33.78 -8.44
C GLU A 197 -18.55 -32.65 -8.27
N CYS A 198 -19.83 -32.94 -8.51
CA CYS A 198 -20.94 -31.98 -8.40
C CYS A 198 -22.11 -32.60 -7.62
N TYR A 199 -22.62 -31.85 -6.66
CA TYR A 199 -23.71 -32.23 -5.77
C TYR A 199 -24.75 -31.13 -5.67
N CYS A 200 -26.02 -31.51 -5.52
CA CYS A 200 -27.13 -30.57 -5.38
C CYS A 200 -27.97 -30.87 -4.14
N GLY A 201 -28.74 -29.87 -3.71
CA GLY A 201 -29.75 -30.07 -2.70
C GLY A 201 -30.63 -28.85 -2.47
N LYS A 202 -31.55 -29.00 -1.51
CA LYS A 202 -32.47 -27.94 -1.07
C LYS A 202 -31.98 -27.27 0.21
N ASN A 203 -31.19 -27.98 1.02
CA ASN A 203 -30.60 -27.54 2.28
C ASN A 203 -29.24 -28.23 2.49
N LEU A 204 -28.36 -27.62 3.29
CA LEU A 204 -27.17 -28.29 3.82
C LEU A 204 -27.60 -29.34 4.85
N SER A 205 -27.16 -30.58 4.67
CA SER A 205 -27.57 -31.76 5.44
C SER A 205 -26.49 -32.25 6.40
N ASN A 206 -26.84 -33.21 7.26
CA ASN A 206 -25.90 -34.01 8.06
C ASN A 206 -24.94 -33.21 8.97
N GLY A 207 -25.28 -31.97 9.34
CA GLY A 207 -24.46 -31.13 10.21
C GLY A 207 -23.26 -30.48 9.52
N ALA A 208 -23.26 -30.40 8.18
CA ALA A 208 -22.28 -29.66 7.40
C ALA A 208 -22.17 -28.19 7.87
N LYS A 209 -20.94 -27.70 8.06
CA LYS A 209 -20.67 -26.34 8.56
C LYS A 209 -19.80 -25.56 7.59
N LYS A 210 -19.98 -24.25 7.56
CA LYS A 210 -19.03 -23.36 6.86
C LYS A 210 -17.64 -23.53 7.48
N THR A 211 -16.65 -23.73 6.63
CA THR A 211 -15.24 -23.93 7.03
C THR A 211 -14.36 -22.89 6.33
N SER A 212 -13.05 -22.97 6.54
CA SER A 212 -12.09 -22.14 5.81
C SER A 212 -12.18 -22.39 4.31
N ASP A 213 -12.21 -21.32 3.53
CA ASP A 213 -12.04 -21.36 2.08
C ASP A 213 -10.71 -22.03 1.66
N GLY A 214 -9.76 -22.20 2.59
CA GLY A 214 -8.57 -23.03 2.43
C GLY A 214 -8.84 -24.53 2.22
N SER A 215 -9.92 -25.07 2.78
CA SER A 215 -10.33 -26.47 2.58
C SER A 215 -10.93 -26.72 1.20
N CYS A 216 -11.35 -25.68 0.49
CA CYS A 216 -11.94 -25.77 -0.84
C CYS A 216 -11.04 -25.18 -1.94
N ARG A 217 -9.76 -25.58 -1.95
CA ARG A 217 -8.72 -25.11 -2.89
C ARG A 217 -8.29 -26.15 -3.94
N MET A 218 -9.04 -27.24 -4.12
CA MET A 218 -8.88 -28.06 -5.32
C MET A 218 -9.46 -27.30 -6.52
N VAL A 219 -8.66 -27.22 -7.56
CA VAL A 219 -8.96 -26.52 -8.80
C VAL A 219 -10.01 -27.31 -9.59
N CYS A 220 -10.93 -26.63 -10.28
CA CYS A 220 -11.91 -27.31 -11.13
C CYS A 220 -11.22 -27.99 -12.32
N ASN A 221 -11.47 -29.28 -12.51
CA ASN A 221 -10.83 -30.09 -13.57
C ASN A 221 -11.05 -29.51 -14.97
N GLY A 222 -12.24 -28.96 -15.23
CA GLY A 222 -12.63 -28.33 -16.49
C GLY A 222 -12.53 -26.81 -16.52
N ASN A 223 -11.99 -26.15 -15.48
CA ASN A 223 -11.62 -24.72 -15.51
C ASN A 223 -10.60 -24.39 -14.42
N SER A 224 -9.34 -24.19 -14.79
CA SER A 224 -8.31 -24.01 -13.78
C SER A 224 -8.28 -22.63 -13.11
N SER A 225 -9.09 -21.67 -13.56
CA SER A 225 -9.17 -20.34 -12.95
C SER A 225 -10.16 -20.29 -11.78
N GLU A 226 -10.77 -21.43 -11.41
CA GLU A 226 -11.71 -21.52 -10.30
C GLU A 226 -11.51 -22.76 -9.42
N PHE A 227 -11.96 -22.66 -8.16
CA PHE A 227 -11.91 -23.76 -7.19
C PHE A 227 -13.23 -24.54 -7.11
N CYS A 228 -13.13 -25.87 -7.09
CA CYS A 228 -14.22 -26.84 -6.99
C CYS A 228 -14.06 -27.71 -5.73
N GLY A 229 -14.12 -27.08 -4.56
CA GLY A 229 -14.05 -27.79 -3.28
C GLY A 229 -12.66 -28.34 -2.95
N GLY A 230 -12.62 -29.42 -2.18
CA GLY A 230 -11.42 -30.11 -1.72
C GLY A 230 -11.79 -31.37 -0.93
N PRO A 231 -10.82 -32.11 -0.36
CA PRO A 231 -11.12 -33.39 0.28
C PRO A 231 -11.99 -33.22 1.54
N GLY A 232 -13.25 -33.65 1.49
CA GLY A 232 -14.21 -33.51 2.58
C GLY A 232 -14.82 -32.11 2.72
N ALA A 233 -14.75 -31.26 1.68
CA ALA A 233 -15.28 -29.91 1.71
C ALA A 233 -15.70 -29.38 0.33
N LEU A 234 -16.91 -28.83 0.22
CA LEU A 234 -17.49 -28.35 -1.03
C LEU A 234 -17.48 -26.81 -1.11
N ASN A 235 -17.18 -26.25 -2.28
CA ASN A 235 -17.56 -24.86 -2.59
C ASN A 235 -19.05 -24.85 -2.92
N VAL A 236 -19.86 -24.21 -2.06
CA VAL A 236 -21.33 -24.23 -2.17
C VAL A 236 -21.87 -22.90 -2.68
N TYR A 237 -22.90 -22.98 -3.53
CA TYR A 237 -23.55 -21.89 -4.23
C TYR A 237 -25.07 -21.95 -4.01
N ASP A 238 -25.68 -20.80 -3.74
CA ASP A 238 -27.13 -20.63 -3.50
C ASP A 238 -27.80 -19.91 -4.68
N TYR A 239 -28.88 -20.50 -5.22
CA TYR A 239 -29.70 -19.90 -6.27
C TYR A 239 -30.68 -18.87 -5.69
N GLY A 240 -30.34 -17.59 -5.83
CA GLY A 240 -31.20 -16.49 -5.41
C GLY A 240 -31.08 -16.08 -3.93
N MET A 241 -30.10 -16.61 -3.17
CA MET A 241 -29.92 -16.36 -1.73
C MET A 241 -31.11 -16.81 -0.89
N GLN A 242 -31.66 -17.99 -1.19
CA GLN A 242 -32.86 -18.52 -0.55
C GLN A 242 -32.57 -19.17 0.81
N VAL A 243 -31.31 -19.49 1.13
CA VAL A 243 -30.88 -20.07 2.41
C VAL A 243 -30.27 -18.98 3.31
N PRO A 244 -30.88 -18.63 4.46
CA PRO A 244 -30.36 -17.58 5.33
C PRO A 244 -29.02 -17.96 5.98
N THR A 245 -28.01 -17.09 5.90
CA THR A 245 -26.66 -17.33 6.47
C THR A 245 -26.57 -17.17 8.00
N ARG A 246 -27.68 -17.34 8.74
CA ARG A 246 -27.72 -17.28 10.21
C ARG A 246 -28.02 -18.66 10.79
N TYR A 247 -26.99 -19.32 11.30
CA TYR A 247 -27.15 -20.54 12.09
C TYR A 247 -27.51 -20.17 13.53
N VAL A 248 -28.77 -20.41 13.93
CA VAL A 248 -29.19 -20.37 15.34
C VAL A 248 -29.14 -21.82 15.86
N PRO A 249 -28.45 -22.12 16.97
CA PRO A 249 -28.48 -23.45 17.56
C PRO A 249 -29.88 -23.74 18.14
N LEU A 250 -30.61 -24.67 17.53
CA LEU A 250 -31.79 -25.26 18.14
C LEU A 250 -31.35 -26.25 19.23
N ASN A 251 -31.31 -25.79 20.49
CA ASN A 251 -31.32 -26.63 21.69
C ASN A 251 -31.62 -25.77 22.94
N GLY A 252 -32.87 -25.82 23.38
CA GLY A 252 -33.39 -25.16 24.60
C GLY A 252 -34.90 -25.40 24.67
N PRO A 253 -35.45 -25.83 25.81
CA PRO A 253 -36.83 -26.33 25.87
C PRO A 253 -37.87 -25.20 25.81
N PHE A 254 -39.08 -25.57 25.39
CA PHE A 254 -40.27 -24.75 25.49
C PHE A 254 -40.54 -24.37 26.95
N ASP A 255 -40.76 -23.08 27.23
CA ASP A 255 -41.90 -22.70 28.07
C ASP A 255 -42.37 -21.26 27.88
N SER A 256 -43.67 -21.05 28.16
CA SER A 256 -44.41 -19.80 28.39
C SER A 256 -44.30 -18.59 27.42
N ILE A 257 -45.40 -18.40 26.68
CA ILE A 257 -45.85 -17.13 26.08
C ILE A 257 -46.27 -16.13 27.19
N MET A 258 -45.85 -14.86 27.11
CA MET A 258 -46.68 -13.64 27.24
C MET A 258 -45.82 -12.34 27.20
N ASP A 259 -46.47 -11.23 26.86
CA ASP A 259 -46.03 -9.81 26.89
C ASP A 259 -45.01 -9.26 25.86
N MET A 260 -45.52 -8.33 25.03
CA MET A 260 -44.79 -7.28 24.32
C MET A 260 -45.59 -5.97 24.40
N PRO A 261 -45.01 -4.85 24.88
CA PRO A 261 -45.55 -3.52 24.61
C PRO A 261 -44.96 -2.95 23.31
N ARG A 262 -45.84 -2.38 22.46
CA ARG A 262 -45.46 -1.66 21.24
C ARG A 262 -44.78 -0.32 21.56
N ALA A 263 -43.72 0.04 20.84
CA ALA A 263 -43.41 1.46 20.59
C ALA A 263 -42.57 1.70 19.30
N HIS A 264 -42.89 2.79 18.60
CA HIS A 264 -42.09 3.49 17.58
C HIS A 264 -41.76 2.82 16.23
N LEU A 265 -42.73 2.90 15.32
CA LEU A 265 -42.48 3.07 13.88
C LEU A 265 -43.03 4.44 13.44
N ALA A 266 -42.17 5.45 13.20
CA ALA A 266 -42.54 6.72 12.55
C ALA A 266 -41.32 7.53 12.06
N SER A 267 -41.51 8.34 11.01
CA SER A 267 -40.60 9.38 10.50
C SER A 267 -39.31 8.96 9.75
N ARG A 268 -39.49 8.41 8.55
CA ARG A 268 -38.73 8.86 7.37
C ARG A 268 -39.72 9.36 6.32
N LEU A 269 -39.61 10.62 5.87
CA LEU A 269 -39.79 11.09 4.49
C LEU A 269 -39.95 12.63 4.40
N ALA A 270 -39.39 13.20 3.33
CA ALA A 270 -39.50 14.60 2.86
C ALA A 270 -38.82 15.67 3.76
N TRP A 271 -38.25 16.77 3.24
CA TRP A 271 -38.59 17.49 2.01
C TRP A 271 -37.40 17.94 1.14
N LEU A 272 -37.65 18.00 -0.17
CA LEU A 272 -36.93 18.82 -1.14
C LEU A 272 -37.93 19.82 -1.71
N ARG A 273 -37.67 21.13 -1.54
CA ARG A 273 -38.13 22.31 -2.33
C ARG A 273 -38.38 23.50 -1.42
N ASP A 274 -37.93 24.68 -1.86
CA ASP A 274 -38.86 25.81 -1.93
C ASP A 274 -38.47 26.83 -3.02
N SER A 275 -39.48 27.36 -3.71
CA SER A 275 -39.43 28.47 -4.68
C SER A 275 -40.87 28.81 -5.13
N PRO A 276 -41.19 30.08 -5.42
CA PRO A 276 -42.09 30.77 -4.48
C PRO A 276 -43.32 31.44 -5.13
N TRP A 277 -44.51 31.29 -4.53
CA TRP A 277 -45.70 32.12 -4.81
C TRP A 277 -46.65 32.23 -3.60
N VAL A 278 -47.39 33.35 -3.50
CA VAL A 278 -48.39 33.72 -2.46
C VAL A 278 -47.79 34.04 -1.07
N ARG A 279 -47.36 35.27 -0.74
CA ARG A 279 -48.09 36.54 -0.46
C ARG A 279 -49.10 36.54 0.70
N ARG A 280 -48.87 37.49 1.63
CA ARG A 280 -49.84 38.18 2.53
C ARG A 280 -50.42 37.32 3.68
N LEU A 281 -50.77 37.84 4.86
CA LEU A 281 -51.01 39.24 5.29
C LEU A 281 -50.93 39.33 6.84
N VAL A 282 -50.61 40.51 7.40
CA VAL A 282 -50.66 40.88 8.85
C VAL A 282 -49.64 40.12 9.74
N GLY A 283 -48.90 40.71 10.69
CA GLY A 283 -48.84 42.07 11.22
C GLY A 283 -48.80 42.03 12.75
N GLY A 284 -47.99 42.87 13.39
CA GLY A 284 -47.87 42.91 14.86
C GLY A 284 -46.46 43.21 15.37
N SER A 285 -46.19 44.49 15.63
CA SER A 285 -44.96 44.95 16.29
C SER A 285 -45.04 44.80 17.82
N CYS A 286 -43.93 45.18 18.47
CA CYS A 286 -43.75 45.54 19.89
C CYS A 286 -43.27 44.43 20.85
N HIS A 287 -42.48 44.71 21.90
CA HIS A 287 -41.45 45.76 22.14
C HIS A 287 -40.77 45.44 23.49
N ARG A 288 -39.61 46.07 23.77
CA ARG A 288 -38.81 46.10 25.02
C ARG A 288 -37.69 45.08 25.17
N SER A 289 -36.54 45.39 25.80
CA SER A 289 -35.74 46.62 25.98
C SER A 289 -34.63 46.27 26.98
N GLU A 290 -33.38 46.50 26.57
CA GLU A 290 -32.22 46.94 27.37
C GLU A 290 -32.16 46.67 28.90
N THR A 291 -31.01 46.17 29.35
CA THR A 291 -30.05 47.04 30.06
C THR A 291 -28.63 46.45 30.10
N GLN A 292 -27.63 47.32 30.14
CA GLN A 292 -26.20 47.02 30.26
C GLN A 292 -25.74 47.04 31.73
N ALA A 293 -24.57 46.45 32.00
CA ALA A 293 -23.64 46.99 32.99
C ALA A 293 -22.19 46.67 32.60
N GLN A 294 -21.35 47.70 32.46
CA GLN A 294 -19.88 47.61 32.45
C GLN A 294 -19.35 48.03 33.84
N ALA A 295 -18.17 47.54 34.22
CA ALA A 295 -17.26 48.23 35.14
C ALA A 295 -15.81 47.83 34.84
N GLN A 296 -14.84 48.70 35.16
CA GLN A 296 -13.48 48.67 34.60
C GLN A 296 -12.45 49.21 35.61
N THR A 297 -11.17 48.78 35.52
CA THR A 297 -9.95 49.37 36.19
C THR A 297 -9.84 49.19 37.72
N THR A 298 -8.72 49.30 38.47
CA THR A 298 -7.28 49.70 38.37
C THR A 298 -6.44 48.88 39.41
N ASP A 299 -5.12 48.98 39.64
CA ASP A 299 -3.88 49.07 38.81
C ASP A 299 -2.61 48.95 39.73
N GLY A 300 -1.42 48.65 39.19
CA GLY A 300 -0.09 48.80 39.82
C GLY A 300 0.46 47.63 40.68
N ALA A 301 1.79 47.46 40.92
CA ALA A 301 2.97 48.09 40.30
C ALA A 301 4.30 47.30 40.57
N ARG A 302 5.22 47.39 39.60
CA ARG A 302 6.70 47.16 39.57
C ARG A 302 7.50 46.68 40.81
N HIS A 303 8.43 45.76 40.56
CA HIS A 303 9.88 45.97 40.82
C HIS A 303 10.74 45.17 39.83
N GLY A 304 12.02 45.53 39.65
CA GLY A 304 12.93 44.87 38.71
C GLY A 304 14.39 44.91 39.17
N GLY A 305 15.29 44.24 38.46
CA GLY A 305 16.73 44.24 38.74
C GLY A 305 17.56 43.33 37.81
N GLU A 306 18.29 43.93 36.88
CA GLU A 306 19.45 43.30 36.23
C GLU A 306 20.69 43.38 37.14
N LEU A 307 21.68 42.48 36.97
CA LEU A 307 23.07 42.85 36.58
C LEU A 307 24.12 41.70 36.72
N ARG A 308 24.73 41.35 35.57
CA ARG A 308 26.17 41.04 35.32
C ARG A 308 27.02 40.19 36.30
N ARG A 309 27.58 39.09 35.75
CA ARG A 309 29.01 38.79 35.40
C ARG A 309 28.96 37.64 34.38
N LYS A 310 29.53 37.59 33.17
CA LYS A 310 30.70 38.15 32.44
C LYS A 310 32.05 37.45 32.67
N ARG A 311 32.62 36.93 31.56
CA ARG A 311 34.00 36.39 31.31
C ARG A 311 34.29 34.96 31.83
N GLN A 312 35.12 34.12 31.16
CA GLN A 312 35.59 34.04 29.75
C GLN A 312 36.22 32.65 29.47
N ALA A 313 36.22 32.25 28.18
CA ALA A 313 37.13 31.39 27.40
C ALA A 313 38.40 30.79 28.07
N THR A 314 38.88 29.59 27.68
CA THR A 314 39.67 29.29 26.45
C THR A 314 39.83 27.75 26.36
N LEU A 315 39.50 27.01 25.28
CA LEU A 315 40.17 26.79 23.97
C LEU A 315 41.45 25.90 24.01
N ILE A 316 41.72 25.20 22.89
CA ILE A 316 42.79 24.21 22.55
C ILE A 316 42.30 22.74 22.68
N VAL A 317 42.15 21.86 21.67
CA VAL A 317 42.67 21.61 20.28
C VAL A 317 43.49 20.31 20.22
N SER A 318 42.82 19.27 19.69
CA SER A 318 43.28 18.28 18.69
C SER A 318 44.43 17.28 18.91
N SER A 319 44.15 16.03 18.49
CA SER A 319 44.84 15.28 17.39
C SER A 319 45.47 13.90 17.67
N ALA A 320 45.20 12.99 16.72
CA ALA A 320 46.10 12.00 16.09
C ALA A 320 46.65 10.76 16.84
N SER A 321 45.99 9.62 16.59
CA SER A 321 46.52 8.38 15.97
C SER A 321 47.91 7.76 16.30
N SER A 322 47.91 6.41 16.35
CA SER A 322 48.82 5.46 15.65
C SER A 322 49.67 4.50 16.51
N GLY A 323 49.92 3.29 15.95
CA GLY A 323 50.85 2.25 16.44
C GLY A 323 50.29 1.34 17.55
N GLY A 324 50.55 0.03 17.58
CA GLY A 324 51.34 -0.83 16.68
C GLY A 324 51.81 -2.08 17.44
N ALA A 325 51.69 -3.28 16.85
CA ALA A 325 52.00 -4.56 17.51
C ALA A 325 53.52 -4.83 17.66
N PRO A 326 53.90 -5.86 18.44
CA PRO A 326 54.34 -7.13 17.83
C PRO A 326 53.92 -8.37 18.67
N SER A 327 54.03 -9.65 18.28
CA SER A 327 54.04 -10.44 17.03
C SER A 327 54.37 -11.89 17.42
N SER A 328 53.62 -12.90 16.91
CA SER A 328 54.08 -14.25 16.47
C SER A 328 54.83 -15.21 17.46
N SER A 329 54.78 -16.55 17.33
CA SER A 329 54.60 -17.39 16.13
C SER A 329 53.98 -18.79 16.35
N THR A 330 53.41 -19.29 15.26
CA THR A 330 52.86 -20.62 14.86
C THR A 330 53.86 -21.80 14.92
N PRO A 331 53.52 -23.10 14.64
CA PRO A 331 52.56 -23.62 13.63
C PRO A 331 51.63 -24.80 14.01
N SER A 332 50.96 -25.36 12.99
CA SER A 332 49.64 -26.04 13.00
C SER A 332 49.68 -27.50 12.53
N ALA A 333 48.73 -28.32 13.04
CA ALA A 333 47.94 -29.34 12.31
C ALA A 333 46.86 -29.91 13.26
N GLY A 334 45.62 -30.23 12.87
CA GLY A 334 44.91 -30.02 11.61
C GLY A 334 43.75 -31.01 11.42
N LEU A 335 42.49 -30.56 11.52
CA LEU A 335 41.28 -31.22 11.01
C LEU A 335 40.27 -30.13 10.56
N GLY A 336 39.42 -30.44 9.58
CA GLY A 336 38.70 -29.44 8.77
C GLY A 336 37.56 -28.67 9.45
N PRO A 337 36.97 -27.66 8.77
CA PRO A 337 35.90 -26.83 9.32
C PRO A 337 34.61 -27.64 9.49
N SER A 338 34.22 -27.89 10.74
CA SER A 338 32.90 -28.45 11.06
C SER A 338 31.81 -27.44 10.73
N ALA A 339 30.69 -27.91 10.17
CA ALA A 339 29.57 -27.04 9.82
C ALA A 339 28.91 -26.48 11.09
N CYS A 340 28.69 -25.16 11.10
CA CYS A 340 27.96 -24.43 12.13
C CYS A 340 26.50 -24.25 11.67
N PRO A 341 25.48 -24.50 12.51
CA PRO A 341 25.54 -24.88 13.93
C PRO A 341 25.84 -26.37 14.17
N SER A 342 26.42 -26.70 15.32
CA SER A 342 26.68 -28.09 15.73
C SER A 342 26.54 -28.29 17.24
N GLN A 343 26.36 -29.54 17.68
CA GLN A 343 26.47 -29.92 19.09
C GLN A 343 27.87 -30.51 19.32
N PRO A 344 28.78 -29.83 20.05
CA PRO A 344 30.12 -30.34 20.31
C PRO A 344 30.09 -31.67 21.06
N THR A 345 30.91 -32.64 20.65
CA THR A 345 30.99 -33.95 21.31
C THR A 345 31.65 -33.90 22.70
N ALA A 346 32.37 -32.82 23.01
CA ALA A 346 32.95 -32.55 24.33
C ALA A 346 32.99 -31.03 24.61
N VAL A 347 33.02 -30.66 25.89
CA VAL A 347 33.08 -29.27 26.37
C VAL A 347 34.19 -29.16 27.43
N GLY A 348 35.31 -28.55 27.04
CA GLY A 348 36.55 -28.64 27.83
C GLY A 348 37.11 -30.07 27.86
N SER A 349 38.01 -30.34 28.80
CA SER A 349 38.71 -31.63 28.91
C SER A 349 37.96 -32.73 29.68
N SER A 350 36.82 -32.40 30.29
CA SER A 350 36.21 -33.25 31.34
C SER A 350 34.77 -33.68 31.06
N TRP A 351 34.08 -33.00 30.13
CA TRP A 351 32.65 -33.21 29.87
C TRP A 351 32.41 -33.76 28.46
N SER A 352 31.76 -34.92 28.39
CA SER A 352 31.36 -35.57 27.13
C SER A 352 29.88 -35.36 26.84
N TRP A 353 29.53 -35.22 25.56
CA TRP A 353 28.13 -35.18 25.11
C TRP A 353 27.40 -36.47 25.46
N TYR A 354 26.32 -36.36 26.24
CA TYR A 354 25.52 -37.50 26.71
C TYR A 354 24.28 -37.73 25.83
N GLY A 355 23.65 -36.63 25.39
CA GLY A 355 22.57 -36.64 24.40
C GLY A 355 21.58 -35.50 24.58
N CYS A 356 20.62 -35.43 23.66
CA CYS A 356 19.41 -34.65 23.85
C CYS A 356 18.45 -35.44 24.76
N TYR A 357 17.90 -34.81 25.79
CA TYR A 357 16.98 -35.44 26.76
C TYR A 357 15.71 -34.62 26.90
N THR A 358 14.57 -35.30 27.08
CA THR A 358 13.33 -34.67 27.47
C THR A 358 13.42 -34.16 28.91
N GLU A 359 12.53 -33.24 29.24
CA GLU A 359 12.20 -33.01 30.65
C GLU A 359 11.69 -34.27 31.35
N ALA A 360 11.77 -34.26 32.69
CA ALA A 360 11.26 -35.35 33.51
C ALA A 360 9.74 -35.23 33.73
N THR A 361 9.09 -36.30 34.20
CA THR A 361 7.63 -36.31 34.33
C THR A 361 7.19 -35.34 35.42
N ASN A 362 6.59 -34.21 35.00
CA ASN A 362 6.16 -33.10 35.85
C ASN A 362 7.29 -32.41 36.65
N MET A 363 8.55 -32.50 36.22
CA MET A 363 9.69 -31.86 36.89
C MET A 363 10.88 -31.66 35.93
N ARG A 364 11.87 -30.84 36.33
CA ARG A 364 13.09 -30.64 35.54
C ARG A 364 13.97 -31.90 35.51
N ALA A 365 14.60 -32.20 34.37
CA ALA A 365 15.47 -33.35 34.16
C ALA A 365 16.75 -33.29 34.99
N LEU A 366 17.30 -32.08 35.18
CA LEU A 366 18.40 -31.77 36.09
C LEU A 366 17.94 -30.63 37.02
N SER A 367 18.11 -30.80 38.34
CA SER A 367 17.43 -29.97 39.34
C SER A 367 18.31 -29.46 40.49
N ASP A 368 19.63 -29.65 40.45
CA ASP A 368 20.50 -29.36 41.60
C ASP A 368 20.91 -27.88 41.65
N LYS A 369 21.27 -27.29 40.50
CA LYS A 369 21.57 -25.86 40.34
C LYS A 369 21.08 -25.39 38.97
N THR A 370 20.71 -24.11 38.85
CA THR A 370 20.33 -23.52 37.56
C THR A 370 20.62 -22.02 37.51
N TYR A 371 20.86 -21.50 36.30
CA TYR A 371 20.82 -20.07 35.99
C TYR A 371 20.43 -19.86 34.51
N ALA A 372 19.99 -18.65 34.17
CA ALA A 372 19.79 -18.23 32.79
C ALA A 372 20.55 -16.93 32.49
N ALA A 373 21.12 -16.82 31.30
CA ALA A 373 21.89 -15.65 30.86
C ALA A 373 21.85 -15.50 29.34
N ASP A 374 21.73 -14.27 28.84
CA ASP A 374 21.76 -14.01 27.39
C ASP A 374 23.16 -14.19 26.77
N SER A 375 24.19 -14.32 27.61
CA SER A 375 25.55 -14.73 27.25
C SER A 375 25.81 -16.25 27.42
N MET A 376 24.76 -17.08 27.49
CA MET A 376 24.91 -18.53 27.72
C MET A 376 25.78 -19.21 26.68
N THR A 377 26.74 -19.99 27.13
CA THR A 377 27.56 -20.89 26.31
C THR A 377 27.66 -22.25 26.98
N LEU A 378 27.99 -23.30 26.23
CA LEU A 378 28.29 -24.60 26.81
C LEU A 378 29.42 -24.52 27.84
N ALA A 379 30.45 -23.72 27.57
CA ALA A 379 31.58 -23.51 28.49
C ALA A 379 31.15 -22.83 29.80
N SER A 380 30.30 -21.80 29.75
CA SER A 380 29.82 -21.10 30.95
C SER A 380 28.88 -21.99 31.78
N CYS A 381 28.07 -22.84 31.15
CA CYS A 381 27.26 -23.82 31.87
C CYS A 381 28.12 -24.92 32.51
N ALA A 382 29.11 -25.47 31.78
CA ALA A 382 30.05 -26.45 32.30
C ALA A 382 30.85 -25.93 33.51
N GLN A 383 31.26 -24.66 33.48
CA GLN A 383 31.95 -24.00 34.59
C GLN A 383 31.02 -23.80 35.80
N PHE A 384 29.78 -23.35 35.59
CA PHE A 384 28.79 -23.20 36.67
C PHE A 384 28.43 -24.53 37.33
N CYS A 385 28.34 -25.61 36.54
CA CYS A 385 28.07 -26.97 37.02
C CYS A 385 29.31 -27.73 37.52
N ALA A 386 30.42 -27.04 37.80
CA ALA A 386 31.57 -27.65 38.46
C ALA A 386 31.14 -28.34 39.79
N GLY A 387 31.44 -29.64 39.90
CA GLY A 387 31.05 -30.49 41.02
C GLY A 387 29.72 -31.25 40.85
N SER A 388 28.98 -31.07 39.75
CA SER A 388 27.83 -31.91 39.38
C SER A 388 28.24 -33.00 38.38
N GLN A 389 27.52 -34.14 38.34
CA GLN A 389 27.82 -35.22 37.39
C GLN A 389 27.40 -34.88 35.95
N TYR A 390 26.34 -34.09 35.81
CA TYR A 390 25.74 -33.64 34.56
C TYR A 390 25.57 -32.12 34.55
N PHE A 391 25.70 -31.55 33.36
CA PHE A 391 25.08 -30.27 33.03
C PHE A 391 24.18 -30.43 31.81
N GLY A 392 23.15 -29.61 31.71
CA GLY A 392 22.24 -29.53 30.58
C GLY A 392 21.93 -28.08 30.28
N VAL A 393 21.87 -27.72 29.00
CA VAL A 393 21.42 -26.41 28.57
C VAL A 393 20.11 -26.52 27.80
N GLU A 394 19.25 -25.54 27.98
CA GLU A 394 17.90 -25.50 27.39
C GLU A 394 17.59 -24.10 26.85
N TYR A 395 16.66 -24.04 25.89
CA TYR A 395 16.00 -22.82 25.43
C TYR A 395 16.97 -21.65 25.12
N SER A 396 18.10 -21.96 24.48
CA SER A 396 19.22 -21.06 24.15
C SER A 396 19.99 -20.47 25.33
N ARG A 397 19.32 -20.12 26.43
CA ARG A 397 19.84 -19.23 27.48
C ARG A 397 19.90 -19.85 28.88
N GLU A 398 19.39 -21.07 29.06
CA GLU A 398 19.21 -21.69 30.37
C GLU A 398 20.25 -22.80 30.60
N CYS A 399 20.73 -22.92 31.84
CA CYS A 399 21.68 -23.93 32.29
C CYS A 399 21.14 -24.62 33.54
N TYR A 400 21.31 -25.94 33.59
CA TYR A 400 20.84 -26.83 34.64
C TYR A 400 21.96 -27.82 35.00
N CYS A 401 22.16 -28.06 36.29
CA CYS A 401 23.14 -29.02 36.80
C CYS A 401 22.45 -30.15 37.54
N GLY A 402 23.03 -31.35 37.53
CA GLY A 402 22.51 -32.46 38.33
C GLY A 402 23.54 -33.55 38.61
N SER A 403 23.38 -34.22 39.75
CA SER A 403 24.09 -35.46 40.11
C SER A 403 23.51 -36.69 39.41
N LYS A 404 22.27 -36.61 38.91
CA LYS A 404 21.53 -37.64 38.16
C LYS A 404 20.49 -36.96 37.26
N LEU A 405 19.98 -37.71 36.27
CA LEU A 405 18.73 -37.35 35.59
C LEU A 405 17.52 -37.79 36.43
N ASN A 406 16.50 -36.94 36.51
CA ASN A 406 15.27 -37.22 37.24
C ASN A 406 14.35 -38.21 36.48
N ALA A 407 13.54 -38.94 37.24
CA ALA A 407 12.70 -40.02 36.71
C ALA A 407 11.70 -39.50 35.67
N GLY A 408 11.63 -40.18 34.53
CA GLY A 408 10.81 -39.78 33.39
C GLY A 408 11.54 -38.89 32.37
N SER A 409 12.75 -38.40 32.65
CA SER A 409 13.61 -37.84 31.60
C SER A 409 14.11 -38.96 30.70
N THR A 410 13.84 -38.85 29.40
CA THR A 410 14.16 -39.89 28.41
C THR A 410 15.00 -39.31 27.27
N LYS A 411 15.80 -40.16 26.61
CA LYS A 411 16.67 -39.72 25.52
C LYS A 411 15.83 -39.38 24.29
N ALA A 412 15.94 -38.16 23.81
CA ALA A 412 15.29 -37.65 22.60
C ALA A 412 16.22 -37.80 21.37
N PRO A 413 15.69 -37.69 20.14
CA PRO A 413 16.51 -37.54 18.93
C PRO A 413 17.45 -36.34 19.06
N ALA A 414 18.70 -36.47 18.58
CA ALA A 414 19.68 -35.40 18.70
C ALA A 414 19.27 -34.10 17.98
N SER A 415 18.47 -34.23 16.91
CA SER A 415 17.87 -33.12 16.16
C SER A 415 16.86 -32.27 16.95
N ASP A 416 16.29 -32.80 18.04
CA ASP A 416 15.31 -32.06 18.84
C ASP A 416 15.98 -30.92 19.61
N CYS A 417 17.27 -31.05 19.95
CA CYS A 417 18.07 -30.03 20.61
C CYS A 417 18.72 -29.08 19.58
N SER A 418 17.89 -28.23 18.97
CA SER A 418 18.21 -27.47 17.75
C SER A 418 18.36 -25.96 17.91
N MET A 419 18.20 -25.40 19.11
CA MET A 419 18.39 -23.97 19.37
C MET A 419 19.87 -23.63 19.58
N LEU A 420 20.34 -22.53 19.00
CA LEU A 420 21.68 -21.99 19.27
C LEU A 420 21.78 -21.43 20.70
N CYS A 421 22.96 -21.51 21.30
CA CYS A 421 23.28 -20.84 22.56
C CYS A 421 23.24 -19.30 22.41
N SER A 422 22.59 -18.58 23.32
CA SER A 422 22.45 -17.12 23.21
C SER A 422 23.80 -16.37 23.18
N GLY A 423 24.82 -16.91 23.86
CA GLY A 423 26.20 -16.41 23.85
C GLY A 423 27.15 -17.08 22.86
N SER A 424 26.74 -18.10 22.09
CA SER A 424 27.60 -18.75 21.09
C SER A 424 26.86 -19.00 19.77
N LYS A 425 27.41 -18.45 18.67
CA LYS A 425 26.78 -18.50 17.34
C LYS A 425 26.87 -19.88 16.66
N CYS A 426 27.55 -20.87 17.24
CA CYS A 426 27.76 -22.18 16.62
C CYS A 426 27.49 -23.40 17.50
N ASP A 427 27.27 -23.20 18.81
CA ASP A 427 26.94 -24.29 19.73
C ASP A 427 25.43 -24.40 19.93
N LEU A 428 24.92 -25.63 20.01
CA LEU A 428 23.51 -25.90 20.31
C LEU A 428 23.26 -25.99 21.83
N CYS A 429 22.25 -25.25 22.30
CA CYS A 429 21.79 -25.17 23.69
C CYS A 429 20.34 -25.64 23.83
N GLY A 430 20.10 -26.92 23.53
CA GLY A 430 18.80 -27.57 23.71
C GLY A 430 17.71 -27.07 22.76
N ALA A 431 16.46 -27.22 23.19
CA ALA A 431 15.27 -26.54 22.66
C ALA A 431 14.17 -26.55 23.74
N GLY A 432 12.96 -26.06 23.46
CA GLY A 432 11.86 -26.12 24.44
C GLY A 432 11.49 -27.55 24.85
N ASN A 433 11.55 -27.87 26.15
CA ASN A 433 11.43 -29.21 26.74
C ASN A 433 12.47 -30.23 26.24
N ARG A 434 13.69 -29.75 25.92
CA ARG A 434 14.78 -30.53 25.32
C ARG A 434 16.14 -30.03 25.82
N LEU A 435 16.73 -30.74 26.75
CA LEU A 435 18.05 -30.38 27.30
C LEU A 435 19.16 -31.01 26.48
N SER A 436 20.15 -30.21 26.10
CA SER A 436 21.43 -30.69 25.61
C SER A 436 22.31 -31.08 26.80
N VAL A 437 22.38 -32.37 27.14
CA VAL A 437 23.04 -32.90 28.34
C VAL A 437 24.46 -33.39 28.08
N TYR A 438 25.38 -33.02 28.98
CA TYR A 438 26.78 -33.43 29.05
C TYR A 438 27.07 -34.11 30.40
N THR A 439 28.05 -35.00 30.47
CA THR A 439 28.41 -35.77 31.68
C THR A 439 29.92 -35.79 31.94
N LEU A 440 30.32 -35.79 33.22
CA LEU A 440 31.74 -35.93 33.62
C LEU A 440 32.26 -37.35 33.41
N GLY A 441 33.41 -37.47 32.74
CA GLY A 441 34.21 -38.72 32.74
C GLY A 441 33.71 -39.87 31.86
N GLY A 442 32.74 -39.63 30.97
CA GLY A 442 32.17 -40.67 30.10
C GLY A 442 32.87 -40.80 28.74
N GLY A 443 33.76 -41.78 28.59
CA GLY A 443 34.34 -42.16 27.30
C GLY A 443 33.81 -43.50 26.79
N GLY A 444 32.91 -43.47 25.79
CA GLY A 444 32.63 -44.55 24.82
C GLY A 444 32.01 -45.88 25.30
N GLY A 445 31.02 -46.40 24.57
CA GLY A 445 30.61 -47.81 24.64
C GLY A 445 29.14 -48.09 24.30
N ALA A 446 28.88 -48.83 23.22
CA ALA A 446 27.56 -49.32 22.86
C ALA A 446 27.34 -50.77 23.35
N GLY A 447 26.08 -51.20 23.52
CA GLY A 447 25.75 -52.61 23.82
C GLY A 447 24.26 -52.82 24.09
N ALA A 448 23.72 -53.94 23.60
CA ALA A 448 22.29 -54.28 23.68
C ALA A 448 22.05 -55.57 24.50
N GLY A 449 20.80 -55.82 24.90
CA GLY A 449 20.28 -57.20 25.06
C GLY A 449 19.92 -57.70 26.47
N THR A 450 18.61 -57.80 26.71
CA THR A 450 17.88 -58.99 27.26
C THR A 450 18.25 -59.66 28.61
N ALA A 451 17.27 -59.56 29.53
CA ALA A 451 16.50 -60.65 30.17
C ALA A 451 17.13 -61.67 31.16
N GLY A 452 16.47 -61.77 32.34
CA GLY A 452 16.47 -62.93 33.26
C GLY A 452 17.53 -62.93 34.38
N THR A 453 17.30 -63.45 35.60
CA THR A 453 16.06 -63.91 36.28
C THR A 453 16.31 -64.06 37.79
N THR A 454 15.25 -64.07 38.64
CA THR A 454 15.16 -64.67 40.01
C THR A 454 16.19 -64.22 41.09
N SER A 455 15.83 -63.40 42.09
CA SER A 455 15.09 -63.69 43.36
C SER A 455 15.92 -64.43 44.43
N VAL A 456 15.84 -64.14 45.75
CA VAL A 456 14.77 -64.62 46.67
C VAL A 456 14.95 -64.02 48.11
N VAL A 457 13.91 -63.36 48.66
CA VAL A 457 13.46 -63.39 50.10
C VAL A 457 14.32 -62.65 51.18
N ASN A 458 13.78 -62.06 52.27
CA ASN A 458 12.47 -62.26 52.94
C ASN A 458 11.72 -60.99 53.40
N THR A 459 10.41 -61.15 53.54
CA THR A 459 9.41 -60.24 54.13
C THR A 459 9.21 -60.58 55.64
N PRO A 460 8.43 -59.82 56.46
CA PRO A 460 6.96 -59.90 56.39
C PRO A 460 6.17 -58.59 56.67
N SER A 461 4.93 -58.59 56.16
CA SER A 461 3.81 -57.70 56.56
C SER A 461 3.33 -58.04 58.00
N ILE A 462 2.33 -57.43 58.65
CA ILE A 462 0.98 -57.05 58.19
C ILE A 462 0.27 -56.06 59.15
N THR A 463 -0.84 -55.47 58.68
CA THR A 463 -2.06 -55.00 59.41
C THR A 463 -2.01 -53.77 60.32
N GLY A 464 -2.99 -52.87 60.13
CA GLY A 464 -3.31 -51.77 61.06
C GLY A 464 -4.30 -50.75 60.46
N THR A 465 -5.60 -51.03 60.51
CA THR A 465 -6.69 -50.12 60.10
C THR A 465 -6.83 -48.90 61.01
N GLY A 466 -7.17 -47.71 60.48
CA GLY A 466 -7.48 -46.53 61.30
C GLY A 466 -8.23 -45.42 60.55
N ALA A 467 -9.44 -45.10 61.02
CA ALA A 467 -10.40 -44.16 60.45
C ALA A 467 -9.91 -42.71 60.22
N GLY A 468 -10.55 -42.01 59.30
CA GLY A 468 -10.28 -40.59 59.04
C GLY A 468 -10.82 -39.65 60.12
N THR A 469 -10.20 -38.48 60.24
CA THR A 469 -10.73 -37.30 60.94
C THR A 469 -10.32 -36.05 60.18
N SER A 470 -11.24 -35.09 60.07
CA SER A 470 -10.97 -33.76 59.53
C SER A 470 -10.24 -32.92 60.58
N SER A 471 -9.04 -32.43 60.27
CA SER A 471 -8.34 -31.42 61.07
C SER A 471 -8.07 -30.18 60.21
N GLN A 472 -8.46 -29.00 60.69
CA GLN A 472 -8.08 -27.73 60.07
C GLN A 472 -6.55 -27.54 60.15
N ALA A 473 -5.96 -26.92 59.13
CA ALA A 473 -4.56 -26.53 59.16
C ALA A 473 -4.33 -25.48 60.27
N PRO A 474 -3.18 -25.51 60.98
CA PRO A 474 -2.84 -24.49 61.97
C PRO A 474 -2.77 -23.09 61.35
N VAL A 475 -3.35 -22.10 62.03
CA VAL A 475 -3.23 -20.69 61.64
C VAL A 475 -1.85 -20.18 62.10
N PRO A 476 -1.03 -19.54 61.23
CA PRO A 476 0.27 -19.00 61.61
C PRO A 476 0.17 -17.91 62.68
N THR A 477 1.18 -17.82 63.55
CA THR A 477 1.19 -16.94 64.73
C THR A 477 2.50 -16.16 64.79
N GLY A 478 2.49 -14.94 64.23
CA GLY A 478 3.66 -14.06 64.15
C GLY A 478 3.76 -13.20 62.88
N LEU A 479 2.69 -13.15 62.08
CA LEU A 479 2.60 -12.27 60.92
C LEU A 479 2.83 -10.79 61.32
N PRO A 480 3.31 -9.93 60.39
CA PRO A 480 3.49 -8.50 60.67
C PRO A 480 2.19 -7.83 61.15
N ALA A 481 2.31 -6.75 61.92
CA ALA A 481 1.14 -6.09 62.52
C ALA A 481 0.08 -5.72 61.47
N GLY A 482 -1.15 -6.21 61.66
CA GLY A 482 -2.29 -6.02 60.75
C GLY A 482 -2.43 -7.07 59.65
N TRP A 483 -1.42 -7.89 59.38
CA TRP A 483 -1.47 -8.95 58.37
C TRP A 483 -2.25 -10.18 58.87
N LYS A 484 -2.94 -10.85 57.94
CA LYS A 484 -3.61 -12.14 58.18
C LYS A 484 -3.56 -13.04 56.95
N THR A 485 -3.75 -14.34 57.16
CA THR A 485 -3.91 -15.33 56.08
C THR A 485 -5.25 -15.17 55.38
N TYR A 486 -5.25 -15.33 54.06
CA TYR A 486 -6.42 -15.35 53.18
C TYR A 486 -6.64 -16.72 52.52
N GLY A 487 -6.08 -17.78 53.11
CA GLY A 487 -6.25 -19.16 52.66
C GLY A 487 -5.40 -19.53 51.45
N CYS A 488 -5.76 -20.64 50.82
CA CYS A 488 -5.13 -21.15 49.61
C CYS A 488 -5.72 -20.52 48.35
N TRP A 489 -4.85 -20.09 47.45
CA TRP A 489 -5.19 -19.49 46.16
C TRP A 489 -4.62 -20.30 45.01
N VAL A 490 -5.36 -20.35 43.92
CA VAL A 490 -4.96 -20.94 42.64
C VAL A 490 -4.18 -19.90 41.85
N ASP A 491 -3.05 -20.29 41.28
CA ASP A 491 -2.35 -19.43 40.34
C ASP A 491 -3.21 -19.08 39.12
N GLY A 492 -2.93 -17.92 38.53
CA GLY A 492 -3.71 -17.35 37.45
C GLY A 492 -3.50 -18.11 36.14
N VAL A 493 -4.50 -18.04 35.26
CA VAL A 493 -4.45 -18.69 33.93
C VAL A 493 -3.29 -18.19 33.06
N ASN A 494 -2.78 -16.99 33.35
CA ASN A 494 -1.68 -16.34 32.65
C ASN A 494 -0.36 -16.31 33.46
N GLY A 495 -0.28 -17.00 34.61
CA GLY A 495 0.94 -17.09 35.44
C GLY A 495 0.70 -16.76 36.91
N ARG A 496 1.80 -16.49 37.64
CA ARG A 496 1.79 -16.23 39.08
C ARG A 496 0.84 -15.10 39.46
N ILE A 497 0.18 -15.22 40.61
CA ILE A 497 -0.80 -14.22 41.08
C ILE A 497 -0.18 -13.05 41.87
N LEU A 498 1.15 -13.05 42.03
CA LEU A 498 1.95 -12.00 42.64
C LEU A 498 3.21 -11.75 41.80
N ASP A 499 3.46 -10.49 41.43
CA ASP A 499 4.42 -10.12 40.38
C ASP A 499 5.90 -10.26 40.79
N LYS A 500 6.21 -10.32 42.09
CA LYS A 500 7.59 -10.26 42.59
C LYS A 500 7.99 -11.49 43.40
N GLN A 501 8.72 -12.42 42.78
CA GLN A 501 9.43 -13.47 43.53
C GLN A 501 10.63 -12.88 44.31
N LEU A 502 10.77 -13.31 45.57
CA LEU A 502 11.96 -13.16 46.40
C LEU A 502 12.87 -14.39 46.25
N PRO A 503 14.18 -14.31 46.59
CA PRO A 503 15.05 -15.49 46.59
C PRO A 503 14.47 -16.62 47.44
N ASP A 504 14.53 -17.86 46.94
CA ASP A 504 14.00 -19.03 47.64
C ASP A 504 14.74 -19.25 48.98
N ASP A 505 13.99 -19.42 50.07
CA ASP A 505 14.48 -19.51 51.45
C ASP A 505 14.37 -20.96 51.98
N PRO A 506 15.49 -21.65 52.30
CA PRO A 506 15.47 -23.02 52.83
C PRO A 506 14.90 -23.11 54.26
N SER A 507 14.62 -21.98 54.90
CA SER A 507 14.01 -21.82 56.21
C SER A 507 12.68 -21.04 56.16
N LEU A 508 12.02 -21.00 54.99
CA LEU A 508 10.80 -20.20 54.80
C LEU A 508 9.68 -20.59 55.78
N THR A 509 9.06 -19.60 56.41
CA THR A 509 7.75 -19.71 57.09
C THR A 509 6.77 -18.71 56.47
N LEU A 510 5.48 -18.83 56.81
CA LEU A 510 4.49 -17.84 56.39
C LEU A 510 4.82 -16.46 56.98
N GLU A 511 5.30 -16.40 58.22
CA GLU A 511 5.79 -15.17 58.85
C GLU A 511 7.01 -14.57 58.16
N SER A 512 8.04 -15.36 57.84
CA SER A 512 9.25 -14.82 57.19
C SER A 512 8.93 -14.29 55.78
N CYS A 513 8.03 -14.95 55.05
CA CYS A 513 7.53 -14.46 53.76
C CYS A 513 6.78 -13.13 53.90
N ALA A 514 5.80 -13.05 54.80
CA ALA A 514 5.03 -11.83 55.04
C ALA A 514 5.90 -10.67 55.55
N GLN A 515 6.85 -10.95 56.45
CA GLN A 515 7.81 -9.95 56.94
C GLN A 515 8.72 -9.42 55.83
N ALA A 516 9.24 -10.30 54.97
CA ALA A 516 10.09 -9.90 53.84
C ALA A 516 9.33 -9.04 52.80
N CYS A 517 8.09 -9.42 52.46
CA CYS A 517 7.25 -8.62 51.55
C CYS A 517 6.85 -7.27 52.17
N ASN A 518 6.49 -7.23 53.45
CA ASN A 518 6.18 -6.00 54.17
C ASN A 518 7.41 -5.06 54.24
N ALA A 519 8.62 -5.60 54.48
CA ALA A 519 9.87 -4.84 54.45
C ALA A 519 10.22 -4.32 53.04
N ALA A 520 9.73 -4.99 51.99
CA ALA A 520 9.85 -4.56 50.60
C ALA A 520 8.69 -3.63 50.14
N ASN A 521 7.87 -3.11 51.06
CA ASN A 521 6.71 -2.24 50.81
C ASN A 521 5.59 -2.85 49.95
N TYR A 522 5.41 -4.18 50.02
CA TYR A 522 4.24 -4.87 49.44
C TYR A 522 3.18 -5.15 50.50
N THR A 523 1.90 -5.10 50.14
CA THR A 523 0.76 -5.36 51.04
C THR A 523 0.29 -6.81 51.04
N ILE A 524 0.73 -7.62 50.07
CA ILE A 524 0.40 -9.04 49.90
C ILE A 524 1.69 -9.87 49.78
N ALA A 525 1.68 -11.04 50.41
CA ALA A 525 2.71 -12.08 50.31
C ALA A 525 2.05 -13.43 49.98
N GLY A 526 2.78 -14.30 49.28
CA GLY A 526 2.33 -15.63 48.91
C GLY A 526 3.46 -16.63 48.97
N ALA A 527 3.24 -17.77 49.63
CA ALA A 527 4.23 -18.83 49.76
C ALA A 527 3.85 -20.06 48.92
N GLU A 528 4.83 -20.67 48.26
CA GLU A 528 4.66 -21.82 47.36
C GLU A 528 5.83 -22.82 47.44
N TYR A 529 5.57 -24.09 47.11
CA TYR A 529 6.56 -25.17 46.98
C TYR A 529 7.56 -25.24 48.15
N SER A 530 7.07 -25.08 49.39
CA SER A 530 7.85 -25.14 50.66
C SER A 530 8.79 -23.97 50.93
N ARG A 531 9.42 -23.39 49.89
CA ARG A 531 10.59 -22.49 50.01
C ARG A 531 10.52 -21.22 49.15
N GLN A 532 9.46 -21.02 48.37
CA GLN A 532 9.34 -19.86 47.48
C GLN A 532 8.41 -18.82 48.09
N CYS A 533 8.82 -17.54 48.05
CA CYS A 533 8.03 -16.42 48.53
C CYS A 533 7.86 -15.36 47.44
N PHE A 534 6.65 -14.85 47.29
CA PHE A 534 6.27 -13.86 46.30
C PHE A 534 5.53 -12.70 46.95
N CYS A 535 5.66 -11.50 46.41
CA CYS A 535 5.08 -10.27 46.93
C CYS A 535 4.28 -9.53 45.84
N GLY A 536 3.26 -8.78 46.27
CA GLY A 536 2.45 -7.95 45.38
C GLY A 536 1.58 -6.96 46.18
N ASN A 537 0.84 -6.12 45.46
CA ASN A 537 -0.11 -5.17 46.07
C ASN A 537 -1.58 -5.46 45.68
N ASP A 538 -1.78 -6.28 44.66
CA ASP A 538 -3.05 -6.83 44.20
C ASP A 538 -2.84 -8.32 43.84
N ILE A 539 -3.90 -9.11 43.77
CA ILE A 539 -3.88 -10.45 43.18
C ILE A 539 -4.08 -10.29 41.67
N VAL A 540 -3.09 -10.70 40.87
CA VAL A 540 -3.10 -10.54 39.41
C VAL A 540 -3.48 -11.84 38.68
N ASN A 541 -3.45 -11.82 37.34
CA ASN A 541 -3.66 -12.99 36.46
C ASN A 541 -4.97 -13.78 36.68
N GLY A 542 -5.97 -13.17 37.32
CA GLY A 542 -7.24 -13.82 37.63
C GLY A 542 -7.14 -14.86 38.74
N GLY A 543 -6.20 -14.68 39.68
CA GLY A 543 -6.07 -15.55 40.85
C GLY A 543 -7.40 -15.70 41.60
N THR A 544 -7.72 -16.93 41.99
CA THR A 544 -8.96 -17.26 42.71
C THR A 544 -8.64 -18.09 43.95
N THR A 545 -9.51 -18.05 44.96
CA THR A 545 -9.43 -18.98 46.09
C THR A 545 -9.57 -20.41 45.60
N ALA A 546 -8.74 -21.31 46.12
CA ALA A 546 -8.86 -22.75 45.87
C ALA A 546 -10.22 -23.30 46.35
N LYS A 547 -10.61 -24.49 45.88
CA LYS A 547 -11.86 -25.14 46.35
C LYS A 547 -11.73 -25.64 47.79
N SER A 548 -10.50 -25.83 48.26
CA SER A 548 -10.16 -26.14 49.65
C SER A 548 -8.77 -25.62 50.00
N ASP A 549 -8.57 -25.16 51.23
CA ASP A 549 -7.25 -24.85 51.78
C ASP A 549 -6.29 -26.05 51.75
N SER A 550 -6.83 -27.28 51.72
CA SER A 550 -6.05 -28.52 51.58
C SER A 550 -5.42 -28.71 50.19
N GLU A 551 -5.69 -27.83 49.21
CA GLU A 551 -4.94 -27.81 47.95
C GLU A 551 -3.54 -27.18 48.12
N CYS A 552 -3.37 -26.31 49.13
CA CYS A 552 -2.07 -25.87 49.60
C CYS A 552 -1.59 -26.89 50.64
N ASN A 553 -0.93 -27.94 50.16
CA ASN A 553 -0.56 -29.13 50.95
C ASN A 553 0.96 -29.31 51.13
N THR A 554 1.77 -28.36 50.65
CA THR A 554 3.23 -28.43 50.78
C THR A 554 3.67 -27.72 52.05
N ALA A 555 4.25 -28.47 52.99
CA ALA A 555 4.72 -27.92 54.26
C ALA A 555 5.83 -26.87 54.07
N CYS A 556 5.83 -25.79 54.87
CA CYS A 556 6.88 -24.76 54.84
C CYS A 556 8.22 -25.32 55.32
N ALA A 557 9.32 -24.92 54.67
CA ALA A 557 10.65 -25.47 54.93
C ALA A 557 11.17 -25.13 56.35
N GLY A 558 10.86 -23.94 56.86
CA GLY A 558 11.17 -23.49 58.22
C GLY A 558 10.15 -23.91 59.28
N ASN A 559 8.92 -24.27 58.89
CA ASN A 559 7.90 -24.74 59.82
C ASN A 559 6.98 -25.80 59.19
N ALA A 560 7.27 -27.08 59.47
CA ALA A 560 6.50 -28.21 58.96
C ALA A 560 5.03 -28.30 59.48
N LYS A 561 4.58 -27.37 60.33
CA LYS A 561 3.18 -27.24 60.78
C LYS A 561 2.36 -26.26 59.94
N GLU A 562 2.99 -25.50 59.06
CA GLU A 562 2.36 -24.57 58.13
C GLU A 562 2.42 -25.10 56.71
N ASN A 563 1.44 -24.74 55.88
CA ASN A 563 1.45 -25.05 54.46
C ASN A 563 1.86 -23.82 53.64
N CYS A 564 2.98 -23.92 52.93
CA CYS A 564 3.48 -22.94 51.97
C CYS A 564 3.10 -23.37 50.55
N GLY A 565 1.80 -23.29 50.25
CA GLY A 565 1.26 -23.54 48.92
C GLY A 565 1.31 -24.99 48.44
N GLY A 566 1.48 -25.16 47.13
CA GLY A 566 1.49 -26.43 46.40
C GLY A 566 1.65 -26.18 44.90
N GLY A 567 1.49 -27.19 44.06
CA GLY A 567 1.70 -27.03 42.61
C GLY A 567 0.70 -26.07 41.94
N GLY A 568 1.14 -24.85 41.62
CA GLY A 568 0.26 -23.78 41.14
C GLY A 568 -0.76 -23.37 42.21
N ARG A 569 -0.34 -23.39 43.48
CA ARG A 569 -1.15 -23.04 44.66
C ARG A 569 -0.33 -22.20 45.62
N MET A 570 -0.83 -21.03 46.01
CA MET A 570 -0.16 -20.12 46.94
C MET A 570 -0.95 -19.99 48.23
N THR A 571 -0.28 -20.11 49.38
CA THR A 571 -0.89 -19.66 50.65
C THR A 571 -0.71 -18.14 50.73
N ILE A 572 -1.80 -17.37 50.74
CA ILE A 572 -1.76 -15.90 50.71
C ILE A 572 -1.85 -15.31 52.13
N MET A 573 -1.01 -14.31 52.39
CA MET A 573 -1.05 -13.44 53.56
C MET A 573 -1.12 -11.99 53.10
N SER A 574 -1.90 -11.14 53.77
CA SER A 574 -2.07 -9.76 53.34
C SER A 574 -2.44 -8.83 54.51
N LEU A 575 -2.00 -7.57 54.41
CA LEU A 575 -2.36 -6.49 55.33
C LEU A 575 -3.84 -6.07 55.20
N ASN A 576 -4.38 -6.14 53.99
CA ASN A 576 -5.77 -5.78 53.66
C ASN A 576 -6.46 -6.94 52.93
N THR A 577 -7.76 -6.84 52.65
CA THR A 577 -8.42 -7.84 51.79
C THR A 577 -7.82 -7.79 50.39
N PRO A 578 -7.21 -8.90 49.88
CA PRO A 578 -6.57 -8.92 48.58
C PRO A 578 -7.55 -8.49 47.50
N VAL A 579 -7.20 -7.43 46.76
CA VAL A 579 -7.98 -6.95 45.63
C VAL A 579 -7.62 -7.82 44.42
N VAL A 580 -8.60 -8.52 43.88
CA VAL A 580 -8.40 -9.38 42.70
C VAL A 580 -8.59 -8.56 41.44
N ARG A 581 -7.54 -8.45 40.64
CA ARG A 581 -7.60 -7.94 39.27
C ARG A 581 -7.96 -9.08 38.33
N ALA A 582 -8.87 -8.80 37.39
CA ALA A 582 -9.13 -9.68 36.27
C ALA A 582 -7.82 -9.99 35.50
N PRO A 583 -7.66 -11.17 34.89
CA PRO A 583 -6.50 -11.46 34.06
C PRO A 583 -6.46 -10.45 32.90
N PRO A 584 -5.26 -10.02 32.45
CA PRO A 584 -5.14 -9.15 31.30
C PRO A 584 -5.83 -9.76 30.08
N ALA A 585 -6.62 -8.97 29.37
CA ALA A 585 -7.41 -9.42 28.23
C ALA A 585 -7.36 -8.38 27.09
N PRO A 586 -7.55 -8.80 25.82
CA PRO A 586 -7.80 -7.86 24.74
C PRO A 586 -9.05 -7.03 25.04
N ALA A 587 -8.98 -5.71 24.89
CA ALA A 587 -10.18 -4.87 24.98
C ALA A 587 -11.18 -5.30 23.88
N PRO A 588 -12.41 -5.75 24.17
CA PRO A 588 -13.31 -6.28 23.14
C PRO A 588 -13.72 -5.20 22.12
N THR A 589 -13.89 -3.97 22.59
CA THR A 589 -14.18 -2.78 21.79
C THR A 589 -13.38 -1.58 22.30
N VAL A 590 -13.05 -0.65 21.39
CA VAL A 590 -12.42 0.63 21.69
C VAL A 590 -13.07 1.69 20.80
N GLY A 591 -14.13 2.33 21.30
CA GLY A 591 -15.02 3.13 20.44
C GLY A 591 -15.63 2.24 19.36
N SER A 592 -15.49 2.64 18.09
CA SER A 592 -15.97 1.85 16.93
C SER A 592 -14.97 0.78 16.44
N TRP A 593 -13.84 0.58 17.12
CA TRP A 593 -12.92 -0.52 16.84
C TRP A 593 -13.37 -1.80 17.57
N GLN A 594 -13.30 -2.94 16.90
CA GLN A 594 -13.67 -4.25 17.44
C GLN A 594 -12.50 -5.23 17.35
N TYR A 595 -12.20 -5.92 18.45
CA TYR A 595 -11.22 -7.01 18.47
C TYR A 595 -11.64 -8.16 17.53
N GLN A 596 -10.69 -8.72 16.78
CA GLN A 596 -10.93 -9.81 15.82
C GLN A 596 -10.27 -11.14 16.25
N GLY A 597 -9.33 -11.10 17.19
CA GLY A 597 -8.56 -12.25 17.64
C GLY A 597 -7.05 -12.01 17.63
N CYS A 598 -6.32 -12.99 18.11
CA CYS A 598 -4.87 -13.09 17.92
C CYS A 598 -4.55 -13.61 16.51
N TYR A 599 -3.64 -12.96 15.79
CA TYR A 599 -3.24 -13.32 14.43
C TYR A 599 -1.74 -13.53 14.33
N THR A 600 -1.30 -14.47 13.48
CA THR A 600 0.13 -14.66 13.18
C THR A 600 0.69 -13.45 12.46
N ASP A 601 1.91 -13.04 12.82
CA ASP A 601 2.64 -11.99 12.12
C ASP A 601 3.95 -12.48 11.50
N ASN A 602 4.59 -11.61 10.71
CA ASN A 602 5.90 -11.84 10.10
C ASN A 602 5.93 -13.09 9.21
N VAL A 603 4.80 -13.41 8.59
CA VAL A 603 4.62 -14.59 7.74
C VAL A 603 5.54 -14.45 6.52
N ASN A 604 6.43 -15.41 6.32
CA ASN A 604 7.47 -15.39 5.29
C ASN A 604 8.34 -14.11 5.32
N ASN A 605 8.71 -13.64 6.52
CA ASN A 605 9.43 -12.39 6.75
C ASN A 605 8.70 -11.13 6.26
N GLN A 606 7.37 -11.16 6.20
CA GLN A 606 6.54 -10.00 5.85
C GLN A 606 5.55 -9.68 6.96
N ARG A 607 5.57 -8.42 7.43
CA ARG A 607 4.60 -7.91 8.40
C ARG A 607 3.18 -7.91 7.81
N THR A 608 2.22 -8.31 8.62
CA THR A 608 0.80 -8.40 8.27
C THR A 608 0.28 -7.01 7.91
N PHE A 609 0.40 -6.08 8.85
CA PHE A 609 0.16 -4.66 8.63
C PHE A 609 1.51 -3.96 8.50
N PHE A 610 1.67 -3.13 7.46
CA PHE A 610 2.99 -2.66 7.04
C PHE A 610 3.58 -1.59 7.97
N TRP A 611 2.74 -0.66 8.44
CA TRP A 611 3.23 0.56 9.09
C TRP A 611 3.44 0.39 10.60
N GLN A 612 4.63 -0.05 10.98
CA GLN A 612 5.05 -0.19 12.38
C GLN A 612 5.31 1.17 13.05
N ASN A 613 4.77 1.33 14.26
CA ASN A 613 4.98 2.44 15.18
C ASN A 613 5.38 1.87 16.54
N ILE A 614 6.41 2.44 17.18
CA ILE A 614 6.85 2.01 18.52
C ILE A 614 6.43 3.07 19.54
N MET A 615 5.63 2.70 20.54
CA MET A 615 5.18 3.59 21.63
C MET A 615 5.70 3.08 22.97
N GLU A 616 7.01 3.19 23.18
CA GLU A 616 7.69 2.74 24.40
C GLU A 616 6.95 3.20 25.66
N LYS A 617 6.73 2.28 26.61
CA LYS A 617 6.15 2.51 27.96
C LYS A 617 4.76 3.16 27.99
N THR A 618 4.15 3.41 26.83
CA THR A 618 2.98 4.27 26.71
C THR A 618 1.90 3.68 25.80
N MET A 619 2.20 2.58 25.11
CA MET A 619 1.28 1.84 24.26
C MET A 619 0.00 1.40 24.98
N THR A 620 -1.14 1.70 24.36
CA THR A 620 -2.44 1.12 24.70
C THR A 620 -3.20 0.86 23.40
N PRO A 621 -4.20 -0.04 23.38
CA PRO A 621 -5.04 -0.25 22.20
C PRO A 621 -5.61 1.07 21.69
N LYS A 622 -6.13 1.92 22.58
CA LYS A 622 -6.69 3.23 22.18
C LYS A 622 -5.69 4.11 21.41
N LYS A 623 -4.44 4.24 21.87
CA LYS A 623 -3.44 5.10 21.18
C LYS A 623 -3.08 4.57 19.81
N CYS A 624 -2.90 3.25 19.68
CA CYS A 624 -2.64 2.62 18.38
C CYS A 624 -3.81 2.85 17.41
N LEU A 625 -5.03 2.60 17.88
CA LEU A 625 -6.26 2.66 17.08
C LEU A 625 -6.63 4.10 16.69
N ASP A 626 -6.44 5.07 17.60
CA ASP A 626 -6.57 6.50 17.29
C ASP A 626 -5.56 6.92 16.21
N LEU A 627 -4.29 6.50 16.32
CA LEU A 627 -3.24 6.83 15.35
C LEU A 627 -3.56 6.24 13.96
N CYS A 628 -3.82 4.93 13.87
CA CYS A 628 -4.17 4.29 12.60
C CYS A 628 -5.43 4.92 11.97
N GLY A 629 -6.46 5.18 12.78
CA GLY A 629 -7.71 5.82 12.34
C GLY A 629 -7.49 7.26 11.83
N SER A 630 -6.59 8.04 12.44
CA SER A 630 -6.27 9.40 11.98
C SER A 630 -5.60 9.47 10.61
N TYR A 631 -4.97 8.38 10.16
CA TYR A 631 -4.46 8.21 8.80
C TYR A 631 -5.42 7.41 7.90
N GLY A 632 -6.62 7.04 8.37
CA GLY A 632 -7.63 6.33 7.60
C GLY A 632 -7.30 4.85 7.34
N TYR A 633 -6.50 4.21 8.19
CA TYR A 633 -6.30 2.76 8.19
C TYR A 633 -7.45 2.08 8.94
N ALA A 634 -8.10 1.08 8.32
CA ALA A 634 -9.27 0.39 8.86
C ALA A 634 -8.93 -0.85 9.70
N ALA A 635 -7.65 -1.21 9.81
CA ALA A 635 -7.15 -2.26 10.69
C ALA A 635 -5.91 -1.79 11.48
N ALA A 636 -5.74 -2.37 12.67
CA ALA A 636 -4.50 -2.26 13.43
C ALA A 636 -4.19 -3.59 14.13
N GLY A 637 -2.90 -3.85 14.33
CA GLY A 637 -2.40 -4.96 15.13
C GLY A 637 -1.41 -4.45 16.17
N LEU A 638 -1.47 -4.99 17.39
CA LEU A 638 -0.52 -4.65 18.45
C LEU A 638 0.39 -5.84 18.75
N GLU A 639 1.69 -5.59 18.91
CA GLU A 639 2.74 -6.60 19.16
C GLU A 639 3.69 -6.18 20.30
N TYR A 640 4.33 -7.17 20.94
CA TYR A 640 5.38 -7.01 21.96
C TYR A 640 5.07 -6.00 23.08
N GLY A 641 3.79 -5.74 23.38
CA GLY A 641 3.37 -4.78 24.40
C GLY A 641 3.57 -3.31 24.03
N GLN A 642 4.37 -2.99 23.02
CA GLN A 642 4.81 -1.61 22.70
C GLN A 642 4.78 -1.24 21.21
N GLU A 643 4.39 -2.16 20.33
CA GLU A 643 4.40 -1.97 18.89
C GLU A 643 2.97 -1.92 18.33
N CYS A 644 2.73 -1.02 17.39
CA CYS A 644 1.45 -0.75 16.75
C CYS A 644 1.63 -0.74 15.25
N TYR A 645 0.93 -1.63 14.55
CA TYR A 645 1.00 -1.77 13.11
C TYR A 645 -0.32 -1.34 12.47
N CYS A 646 -0.28 -0.34 11.60
CA CYS A 646 -1.46 0.15 10.87
C CYS A 646 -1.55 -0.47 9.47
N GLY A 647 -2.77 -0.80 9.05
CA GLY A 647 -3.07 -1.35 7.74
C GLY A 647 -4.57 -1.46 7.50
N ASP A 648 -4.99 -2.31 6.59
CA ASP A 648 -6.40 -2.52 6.24
C ASP A 648 -6.75 -4.02 6.30
N PRO A 649 -8.02 -4.41 6.56
CA PRO A 649 -8.41 -5.81 6.74
C PRO A 649 -7.95 -6.79 5.63
N PRO A 650 -7.90 -6.41 4.33
CA PRO A 650 -7.36 -7.28 3.29
C PRO A 650 -5.91 -7.70 3.47
N ASN A 651 -5.08 -6.94 4.21
CA ASN A 651 -3.67 -7.28 4.40
C ASN A 651 -3.48 -8.64 5.10
N ILE A 652 -4.41 -9.04 5.98
CA ILE A 652 -4.44 -10.37 6.61
C ILE A 652 -4.37 -11.48 5.54
N GLN A 653 -5.22 -11.38 4.51
CA GLN A 653 -5.28 -12.35 3.43
C GLN A 653 -4.07 -12.24 2.49
N VAL A 654 -3.68 -11.01 2.12
CA VAL A 654 -2.55 -10.74 1.23
C VAL A 654 -1.22 -11.27 1.78
N ARG A 655 -1.02 -11.21 3.11
CA ARG A 655 0.19 -11.70 3.78
C ARG A 655 0.08 -13.16 4.22
N GLY A 656 -1.06 -13.81 4.06
CA GLY A 656 -1.29 -15.17 4.54
C GLY A 656 -1.32 -15.28 6.08
N SER A 657 -1.61 -14.19 6.78
CA SER A 657 -1.80 -14.17 8.23
C SER A 657 -3.06 -14.97 8.60
N THR A 658 -2.94 -15.77 9.67
CA THR A 658 -3.94 -16.72 10.14
C THR A 658 -4.28 -16.46 11.59
N LYS A 659 -5.52 -16.77 11.99
CA LYS A 659 -5.93 -16.65 13.39
C LYS A 659 -5.23 -17.72 14.23
N ALA A 660 -4.53 -17.27 15.27
CA ALA A 660 -3.90 -18.09 16.29
C ALA A 660 -4.86 -18.30 17.48
N PRO A 661 -4.57 -19.21 18.43
CA PRO A 661 -5.21 -19.19 19.74
C PRO A 661 -5.05 -17.82 20.41
N ASP A 662 -6.09 -17.29 21.06
CA ASP A 662 -5.99 -15.97 21.72
C ASP A 662 -4.95 -15.98 22.86
N SER A 663 -4.62 -17.16 23.41
CA SER A 663 -3.53 -17.39 24.38
C SER A 663 -2.12 -17.15 23.83
N ASP A 664 -1.93 -17.15 22.51
CA ASP A 664 -0.64 -16.82 21.89
C ASP A 664 -0.35 -15.31 21.97
N CYS A 665 -1.39 -14.49 22.17
CA CYS A 665 -1.27 -13.06 22.46
C CYS A 665 -1.25 -12.88 23.99
N ASN A 666 -0.07 -13.06 24.59
CA ASN A 666 0.14 -13.12 26.03
C ASN A 666 0.96 -11.94 26.61
N VAL A 667 1.30 -10.94 25.80
CA VAL A 667 2.08 -9.77 26.24
C VAL A 667 1.15 -8.61 26.58
N VAL A 668 1.30 -8.07 27.79
CA VAL A 668 0.53 -6.92 28.27
C VAL A 668 0.96 -5.60 27.63
N CYS A 669 0.05 -4.64 27.52
CA CYS A 669 0.33 -3.33 26.98
C CYS A 669 1.23 -2.51 27.92
N ALA A 670 2.32 -1.95 27.39
CA ALA A 670 3.32 -1.23 28.17
C ALA A 670 2.78 0.05 28.86
N GLY A 671 1.69 0.64 28.34
CA GLY A 671 0.96 1.76 28.94
C GLY A 671 -0.32 1.38 29.68
N ASP A 672 -0.73 0.10 29.69
CA ASP A 672 -1.89 -0.42 30.44
C ASP A 672 -1.77 -1.93 30.68
N GLY A 673 -1.22 -2.31 31.84
CA GLY A 673 -1.00 -3.71 32.20
C GLY A 673 -2.28 -4.55 32.36
N SER A 674 -3.48 -3.96 32.28
CA SER A 674 -4.75 -4.70 32.29
C SER A 674 -5.18 -5.19 30.90
N LEU A 675 -4.49 -4.75 29.83
CA LEU A 675 -4.82 -5.06 28.45
C LEU A 675 -3.71 -5.86 27.76
N ILE A 676 -4.09 -6.68 26.79
CA ILE A 676 -3.17 -7.44 25.94
C ILE A 676 -2.83 -6.65 24.67
N CYS A 677 -1.53 -6.64 24.33
CA CYS A 677 -0.93 -5.99 23.16
C CYS A 677 0.01 -6.97 22.43
N GLY A 678 -0.55 -8.12 22.02
CA GLY A 678 0.11 -9.11 21.15
C GLY A 678 0.92 -10.16 21.88
N GLY A 679 1.88 -10.73 21.16
CA GLY A 679 2.82 -11.76 21.59
C GLY A 679 3.94 -11.92 20.55
N GLY A 680 4.79 -12.94 20.68
CA GLY A 680 5.91 -13.15 19.74
C GLY A 680 5.47 -13.61 18.35
N ASN A 681 5.58 -12.75 17.33
CA ASN A 681 5.00 -12.94 15.99
C ASN A 681 3.47 -13.11 16.07
N ARG A 682 2.82 -12.29 16.90
CA ARG A 682 1.39 -12.38 17.22
C ARG A 682 0.74 -11.01 17.44
N LEU A 683 -0.16 -10.63 16.54
CA LEU A 683 -0.93 -9.38 16.63
C LEU A 683 -2.23 -9.57 17.40
N THR A 684 -2.45 -8.71 18.40
CA THR A 684 -3.81 -8.44 18.89
C THR A 684 -4.50 -7.53 17.88
N THR A 685 -5.37 -8.11 17.03
CA THR A 685 -5.89 -7.44 15.83
C THR A 685 -7.26 -6.81 16.06
N TYR A 686 -7.43 -5.59 15.55
CA TYR A 686 -8.64 -4.79 15.61
C TYR A 686 -9.05 -4.31 14.21
N PHE A 687 -10.36 -4.36 13.91
CA PHE A 687 -10.92 -3.72 12.72
C PHE A 687 -11.90 -2.62 13.10
N TRP A 688 -11.91 -1.54 12.31
CA TRP A 688 -12.91 -0.48 12.39
C TRP A 688 -14.29 -1.00 11.95
N LYS A 689 -15.34 -0.61 12.70
CA LYS A 689 -16.75 -0.95 12.43
C LYS A 689 -17.67 0.28 12.40
N GLY A 690 -17.10 1.49 12.44
CA GLY A 690 -17.84 2.74 12.24
C GLY A 690 -18.06 3.04 10.76
N ASP A 691 -18.43 4.29 10.44
CA ASP A 691 -18.52 4.76 9.06
C ASP A 691 -17.15 4.60 8.34
N PRO A 692 -17.09 4.06 7.11
CA PRO A 692 -15.83 3.84 6.42
C PRO A 692 -15.02 5.13 6.23
N PHE A 693 -13.72 5.09 6.53
CA PHE A 693 -12.79 6.20 6.27
C PHE A 693 -12.67 6.56 4.78
N TYR A 694 -12.93 5.58 3.91
CA TYR A 694 -12.90 5.73 2.47
C TYR A 694 -13.91 4.80 1.78
N SER A 695 -14.31 5.17 0.57
CA SER A 695 -15.17 4.37 -0.31
C SER A 695 -14.76 4.63 -1.76
N TRP A 696 -13.98 3.72 -2.34
CA TRP A 696 -13.50 3.83 -3.70
C TRP A 696 -14.48 3.17 -4.69
N SER A 697 -14.70 3.82 -5.83
CA SER A 697 -15.53 3.26 -6.91
C SER A 697 -14.68 2.48 -7.91
N PHE A 698 -15.16 1.29 -8.31
CA PHE A 698 -14.50 0.42 -9.30
C PHE A 698 -15.48 0.14 -10.45
N PRO A 699 -15.53 0.98 -11.51
CA PRO A 699 -16.32 0.71 -12.70
C PRO A 699 -15.82 -0.57 -13.39
N PRO A 700 -16.70 -1.35 -14.05
CA PRO A 700 -16.28 -2.55 -14.78
C PRO A 700 -15.22 -2.22 -15.83
N ALA A 701 -14.20 -3.08 -15.97
CA ALA A 701 -13.14 -2.89 -16.96
C ALA A 701 -13.73 -2.79 -18.39
N GLY A 702 -13.24 -1.83 -19.17
CA GLY A 702 -13.74 -1.53 -20.52
C GLY A 702 -15.11 -0.82 -20.57
N SER A 703 -15.77 -0.55 -19.44
CA SER A 703 -17.01 0.24 -19.43
C SER A 703 -16.73 1.74 -19.70
N PRO A 704 -17.71 2.49 -20.24
CA PRO A 704 -17.56 3.94 -20.43
C PRO A 704 -17.17 4.72 -19.16
N ASP A 705 -17.61 4.26 -17.99
CA ASP A 705 -17.31 4.92 -16.71
C ASP A 705 -15.90 4.63 -16.18
N ALA A 706 -15.20 3.61 -16.71
CA ALA A 706 -13.78 3.38 -16.45
C ALA A 706 -12.87 4.30 -17.29
N GLY A 707 -13.39 4.98 -18.31
CA GLY A 707 -12.58 5.62 -19.36
C GLY A 707 -11.78 4.59 -20.18
N SER A 708 -10.78 5.04 -20.94
CA SER A 708 -9.87 4.14 -21.66
C SER A 708 -8.54 4.80 -22.00
N TYR A 709 -7.44 4.04 -21.91
CA TYR A 709 -6.19 4.37 -22.59
C TYR A 709 -6.28 3.98 -24.07
N GLU A 710 -5.77 4.85 -24.93
CA GLU A 710 -5.76 4.73 -26.38
C GLU A 710 -4.38 5.19 -26.89
N PHE A 711 -3.69 4.36 -27.67
CA PHE A 711 -2.44 4.75 -28.33
C PHE A 711 -2.71 5.89 -29.31
N LEU A 712 -1.95 6.99 -29.21
CA LEU A 712 -2.12 8.15 -30.07
C LEU A 712 -1.19 8.08 -31.28
N ILE A 713 0.11 7.97 -31.03
CA ILE A 713 1.17 8.01 -32.05
C ILE A 713 2.51 7.53 -31.45
N GLY A 714 3.41 7.02 -32.30
CA GLY A 714 4.80 6.79 -31.91
C GLY A 714 5.56 8.11 -31.81
N GLY A 715 6.27 8.34 -30.70
CA GLY A 715 7.08 9.53 -30.49
C GLY A 715 8.46 9.47 -31.15
N VAL A 716 9.06 10.65 -31.27
CA VAL A 716 10.38 10.91 -31.85
C VAL A 716 11.45 11.19 -30.79
N CYS A 717 11.04 11.33 -29.53
CA CYS A 717 11.84 11.67 -28.36
C CYS A 717 11.20 11.07 -27.10
N ILE A 718 11.92 11.06 -25.98
CA ILE A 718 11.37 10.84 -24.64
C ILE A 718 11.12 12.23 -24.02
N PRO A 719 9.86 12.71 -23.97
CA PRO A 719 9.56 14.05 -23.48
C PRO A 719 9.71 14.14 -21.97
N LEU A 720 10.60 15.02 -21.53
CA LEU A 720 10.81 15.41 -20.13
C LEU A 720 9.90 16.57 -19.71
N ILE A 721 9.47 17.38 -20.68
CA ILE A 721 8.56 18.50 -20.48
C ILE A 721 7.52 18.48 -21.60
N THR A 722 6.24 18.54 -21.22
CA THR A 722 5.11 18.46 -22.14
C THR A 722 4.15 19.63 -21.93
N SER A 723 3.78 20.35 -23.00
CA SER A 723 2.82 21.45 -22.94
C SER A 723 2.01 21.58 -24.23
N GLN A 724 0.75 22.02 -24.15
CA GLN A 724 -0.03 22.38 -25.34
C GLN A 724 0.04 23.89 -25.57
N ALA A 725 0.56 24.26 -26.74
CA ALA A 725 0.70 25.64 -27.18
C ALA A 725 -0.64 26.24 -27.63
N VAL A 726 -0.74 27.57 -27.65
CA VAL A 726 -2.00 28.28 -27.93
C VAL A 726 -2.54 28.10 -29.36
N ASN A 727 -1.68 27.66 -30.29
CA ASN A 727 -2.03 27.24 -31.65
C ASN A 727 -2.75 25.86 -31.72
N GLY A 728 -2.81 25.13 -30.60
CA GLY A 728 -3.41 23.80 -30.47
C GLY A 728 -2.45 22.62 -30.66
N LYS A 729 -1.18 22.86 -31.02
CA LYS A 729 -0.14 21.84 -31.15
C LYS A 729 0.51 21.55 -29.79
N VAL A 730 1.15 20.39 -29.65
CA VAL A 730 1.82 19.97 -28.42
C VAL A 730 3.32 20.08 -28.60
N THR A 731 4.02 20.67 -27.63
CA THR A 731 5.47 20.79 -27.59
C THR A 731 6.03 19.79 -26.59
N PHE A 732 7.07 19.08 -27.03
CA PHE A 732 7.85 18.15 -26.23
C PHE A 732 9.29 18.63 -26.17
N LEU A 733 9.90 18.59 -24.98
CA LEU A 733 11.31 18.90 -24.77
C LEU A 733 12.04 17.69 -24.20
N GLU A 734 13.26 17.45 -24.67
CA GLU A 734 14.14 16.32 -24.32
C GLU A 734 15.58 16.82 -24.06
N LYS A 735 16.38 16.00 -23.37
CA LYS A 735 17.85 16.12 -23.24
C LYS A 735 18.49 16.59 -24.57
N TRP A 736 19.31 17.64 -24.55
CA TRP A 736 20.09 18.09 -25.73
C TRP A 736 21.60 17.99 -25.47
N GLY A 737 22.32 17.34 -26.38
CA GLY A 737 23.76 17.04 -26.23
C GLY A 737 24.08 15.89 -25.25
N THR A 738 23.18 15.61 -24.30
CA THR A 738 23.26 14.49 -23.33
C THR A 738 22.24 13.38 -23.61
N GLY A 739 21.31 13.59 -24.55
CA GLY A 739 20.29 12.64 -24.97
C GLY A 739 20.74 11.67 -26.06
N PRO A 740 19.80 10.95 -26.70
CA PRO A 740 20.08 10.06 -27.82
C PRO A 740 20.81 10.78 -28.98
N PRO A 741 21.73 10.09 -29.70
CA PRO A 741 22.42 10.68 -30.84
C PRO A 741 21.45 11.24 -31.88
N ASN A 742 21.69 12.49 -32.30
CA ASN A 742 20.85 13.27 -33.22
C ASN A 742 19.48 13.72 -32.68
N SER A 743 19.18 13.60 -31.39
CA SER A 743 18.04 14.35 -30.80
C SER A 743 18.26 15.85 -30.99
N THR A 744 17.20 16.58 -31.32
CA THR A 744 17.21 18.05 -31.44
C THR A 744 16.78 18.75 -30.15
N GLY A 745 16.44 17.97 -29.11
CA GLY A 745 16.00 18.45 -27.79
C GLY A 745 14.62 19.09 -27.73
N ALA A 746 13.97 19.33 -28.88
CA ALA A 746 12.63 19.90 -28.94
C ALA A 746 11.84 19.39 -30.16
N TYR A 747 10.56 19.10 -29.97
CA TYR A 747 9.68 18.59 -31.02
C TYR A 747 8.26 19.14 -30.87
N GLU A 748 7.57 19.31 -31.99
CA GLU A 748 6.17 19.74 -32.04
C GLU A 748 5.32 18.66 -32.71
N LEU A 749 4.17 18.37 -32.10
CA LEU A 749 3.15 17.43 -32.55
C LEU A 749 1.89 18.18 -32.98
N ASP A 750 1.52 18.07 -34.26
CA ASP A 750 0.22 18.48 -34.75
C ASP A 750 -0.81 17.36 -34.55
N LEU A 751 -1.67 17.53 -33.55
CA LEU A 751 -2.75 16.61 -33.20
C LEU A 751 -3.76 16.36 -34.32
N SER A 752 -3.87 17.26 -35.30
CA SER A 752 -4.78 17.08 -36.46
C SER A 752 -4.18 16.20 -37.56
N LEU A 753 -2.87 15.91 -37.50
CA LEU A 753 -2.14 15.14 -38.50
C LEU A 753 -1.70 13.76 -38.00
N VAL A 754 -2.10 13.32 -36.80
CA VAL A 754 -1.65 12.06 -36.16
C VAL A 754 -1.93 10.78 -36.97
N GLY A 755 -2.84 10.83 -37.96
CA GLY A 755 -3.04 9.74 -38.92
C GLY A 755 -1.91 9.57 -39.96
N ASP A 756 -0.98 10.52 -40.02
CA ASP A 756 0.23 10.49 -40.87
C ASP A 756 1.43 10.99 -40.04
N ALA A 757 2.12 10.04 -39.40
CA ALA A 757 3.23 10.35 -38.50
C ALA A 757 4.38 11.13 -39.17
N ALA A 758 4.57 10.99 -40.49
CA ALA A 758 5.59 11.74 -41.23
C ALA A 758 5.24 13.23 -41.39
N LYS A 759 3.97 13.62 -41.17
CA LYS A 759 3.50 15.01 -41.18
C LYS A 759 3.11 15.54 -39.79
N ALA A 760 2.79 14.65 -38.85
CA ALA A 760 2.41 15.02 -37.49
C ALA A 760 3.57 15.66 -36.70
N TRP A 761 4.80 15.23 -36.98
CA TRP A 761 6.00 15.63 -36.25
C TRP A 761 6.79 16.74 -36.95
N ARG A 762 7.19 17.77 -36.19
CA ARG A 762 8.18 18.77 -36.61
C ARG A 762 9.32 18.82 -35.58
N ALA A 763 10.56 18.68 -36.05
CA ALA A 763 11.73 18.93 -35.21
C ALA A 763 11.92 20.44 -34.95
N MET A 764 12.30 20.77 -33.73
CA MET A 764 12.69 22.08 -33.25
C MET A 764 14.07 21.96 -32.55
N HIS A 765 14.77 23.06 -32.32
CA HIS A 765 16.16 23.05 -31.87
C HIS A 765 16.36 24.00 -30.67
N VAL A 766 16.71 23.41 -29.53
CA VAL A 766 17.34 24.15 -28.41
C VAL A 766 18.86 24.20 -28.64
N LYS A 767 19.56 25.10 -27.95
CA LYS A 767 21.04 25.20 -28.02
C LYS A 767 21.72 24.73 -26.73
N THR A 768 21.01 24.76 -25.62
CA THR A 768 21.48 24.28 -24.31
C THR A 768 20.51 23.26 -23.71
N ASP A 769 21.06 22.33 -22.91
CA ASP A 769 20.35 21.17 -22.40
C ASP A 769 19.22 21.55 -21.40
N ILE A 770 17.97 21.22 -21.78
CA ILE A 770 16.74 21.50 -21.02
C ILE A 770 16.51 20.52 -19.86
N PHE A 771 17.28 19.43 -19.77
CA PHE A 771 17.05 18.38 -18.80
C PHE A 771 16.91 18.98 -17.38
N CYS A 772 15.78 18.68 -16.72
CA CYS A 772 15.40 19.18 -15.40
C CYS A 772 15.14 20.70 -15.30
N ALA A 773 14.75 21.35 -16.39
CA ALA A 773 14.26 22.73 -16.39
C ALA A 773 12.80 22.84 -15.88
N GLY A 774 12.35 24.05 -15.54
CA GLY A 774 10.94 24.40 -15.31
C GLY A 774 10.33 25.12 -16.52
N GLY A 775 9.01 25.27 -16.58
CA GLY A 775 8.36 25.97 -17.70
C GLY A 775 6.96 26.53 -17.42
N VAL A 776 6.58 27.57 -18.16
CA VAL A 776 5.25 28.23 -18.10
C VAL A 776 4.88 28.85 -19.46
N THR A 777 3.58 29.01 -19.73
CA THR A 777 3.10 29.83 -20.85
C THR A 777 2.95 31.29 -20.41
N LEU A 778 3.55 32.21 -21.16
CA LEU A 778 3.54 33.64 -20.90
C LEU A 778 2.17 34.27 -21.22
N PRO A 779 1.75 35.33 -20.50
CA PRO A 779 0.49 36.04 -20.68
C PRO A 779 0.45 36.97 -21.90
N ASP A 780 1.45 36.97 -22.77
CA ASP A 780 1.50 37.83 -23.95
C ASP A 780 0.57 37.34 -25.08
N LYS A 781 0.29 38.17 -26.09
CA LYS A 781 -0.66 37.80 -27.17
C LYS A 781 -0.19 36.63 -28.04
N ALA A 782 1.11 36.36 -28.08
CA ALA A 782 1.65 35.20 -28.78
C ALA A 782 1.49 33.89 -27.98
N GLY A 783 1.24 33.96 -26.67
CA GLY A 783 1.20 32.78 -25.80
C GLY A 783 2.52 32.03 -25.82
N ARG A 784 3.64 32.77 -25.71
CA ARG A 784 4.98 32.20 -25.76
C ARG A 784 5.18 31.21 -24.62
N GLN A 785 5.82 30.08 -24.91
CA GLN A 785 6.28 29.18 -23.86
C GLN A 785 7.67 29.60 -23.40
N LEU A 786 7.86 29.63 -22.09
CA LEU A 786 9.12 29.90 -21.42
C LEU A 786 9.62 28.62 -20.76
N ASN A 787 10.91 28.32 -20.94
CA ASN A 787 11.61 27.25 -20.25
C ASN A 787 12.86 27.83 -19.53
N VAL A 788 13.10 27.42 -18.27
CA VAL A 788 14.12 28.01 -17.39
C VAL A 788 14.93 26.96 -16.62
N GLY A 789 16.25 27.17 -16.51
CA GLY A 789 17.17 26.21 -15.90
C GLY A 789 17.60 25.10 -16.86
N GLY A 790 18.29 24.08 -16.34
CA GLY A 790 18.77 22.95 -17.13
C GLY A 790 19.96 22.21 -16.49
N TRP A 791 20.46 21.19 -17.18
CA TRP A 791 21.46 20.22 -16.71
C TRP A 791 22.77 20.79 -16.13
N SER A 792 23.58 21.51 -16.93
CA SER A 792 24.95 21.88 -16.54
C SER A 792 25.51 23.04 -17.38
N GLY A 793 26.53 23.72 -16.85
CA GLY A 793 27.16 24.88 -17.50
C GLY A 793 26.14 25.98 -17.79
N ASP A 794 26.22 26.57 -19.00
CA ASP A 794 25.30 27.62 -19.46
C ASP A 794 23.83 27.18 -19.42
N SER A 795 23.53 25.88 -19.51
CA SER A 795 22.14 25.41 -19.52
C SER A 795 21.44 25.59 -18.17
N THR A 796 22.17 25.57 -17.06
CA THR A 796 21.64 25.90 -15.72
C THR A 796 21.14 27.34 -15.65
N TYR A 797 21.73 28.26 -16.41
CA TYR A 797 21.29 29.65 -16.50
C TYR A 797 20.25 29.86 -17.62
N GLY A 798 19.79 28.77 -18.25
CA GLY A 798 18.96 28.79 -19.45
C GLY A 798 17.67 29.58 -19.29
N VAL A 799 17.37 30.41 -20.30
CA VAL A 799 16.08 31.08 -20.47
C VAL A 799 15.74 30.98 -21.96
N ARG A 800 14.81 30.08 -22.28
CA ARG A 800 14.47 29.68 -23.66
C ARG A 800 13.02 30.04 -23.95
N LEU A 801 12.76 30.57 -25.14
CA LEU A 801 11.45 31.06 -25.55
C LEU A 801 11.00 30.43 -26.87
N TYR A 802 9.82 29.82 -26.89
CA TYR A 802 9.14 29.40 -28.12
C TYR A 802 7.91 30.29 -28.38
N THR A 803 7.74 30.70 -29.63
CA THR A 803 6.61 31.51 -30.09
C THR A 803 5.72 30.66 -30.99
N PRO A 804 4.58 30.13 -30.50
CA PRO A 804 3.70 29.30 -31.32
C PRO A 804 3.16 30.05 -32.53
N ASP A 805 3.31 29.48 -33.71
CA ASP A 805 2.71 29.96 -34.96
C ASP A 805 2.02 28.82 -35.72
N GLY A 806 1.60 29.06 -36.97
CA GLY A 806 0.82 28.09 -37.75
C GLY A 806 -0.58 27.83 -37.15
N SER A 807 -1.17 26.69 -37.53
CA SER A 807 -2.51 26.24 -37.09
C SER A 807 -2.65 24.72 -37.28
N PRO A 808 -3.75 24.07 -36.85
CA PRO A 808 -3.98 22.66 -37.16
C PRO A 808 -3.92 22.40 -38.66
N GLY A 809 -3.06 21.47 -39.09
CA GLY A 809 -2.82 21.10 -40.48
C GLY A 809 -1.84 22.02 -41.22
N VAL A 810 -1.35 23.09 -40.59
CA VAL A 810 -0.40 24.05 -41.16
C VAL A 810 0.86 24.06 -40.31
N ALA A 811 2.01 23.75 -40.90
CA ALA A 811 3.29 23.71 -40.18
C ALA A 811 3.64 25.07 -39.56
N SER A 812 4.09 25.03 -38.31
CA SER A 812 4.71 26.17 -37.63
C SER A 812 6.14 26.38 -38.16
N GLN A 813 6.62 27.63 -38.14
CA GLN A 813 7.93 28.02 -38.68
C GLN A 813 8.89 28.49 -37.61
N ASN A 814 8.39 28.98 -36.47
CA ASN A 814 9.24 29.44 -35.38
C ASN A 814 9.97 28.27 -34.72
N ASP A 815 11.12 28.56 -34.13
CA ASP A 815 11.94 27.62 -33.37
C ASP A 815 12.23 28.18 -31.97
N TRP A 816 12.84 27.39 -31.09
CA TRP A 816 13.24 27.84 -29.75
C TRP A 816 14.36 28.88 -29.85
N GLN A 817 14.20 29.96 -29.07
CA GLN A 817 15.12 31.08 -29.04
C GLN A 817 15.81 31.12 -27.68
N GLU A 818 17.14 31.15 -27.72
CA GLU A 818 18.00 31.34 -26.55
C GLU A 818 19.31 32.04 -26.94
N ASN A 819 19.81 32.88 -26.02
CA ASN A 819 21.10 33.57 -26.14
C ASN A 819 21.56 34.01 -24.74
N ALA A 820 22.36 33.18 -24.07
CA ALA A 820 22.82 33.41 -22.69
C ALA A 820 23.62 34.71 -22.47
N ALA A 821 24.16 35.32 -23.53
CA ALA A 821 24.83 36.62 -23.47
C ALA A 821 23.86 37.81 -23.41
N VAL A 822 22.60 37.63 -23.84
CA VAL A 822 21.53 38.65 -23.82
C VAL A 822 20.53 38.36 -22.71
N LEU A 823 20.18 37.09 -22.51
CA LEU A 823 19.16 36.66 -21.56
C LEU A 823 19.53 35.34 -20.90
N LYS A 824 19.56 35.37 -19.57
CA LYS A 824 19.80 34.21 -18.70
C LYS A 824 19.22 34.45 -17.30
N LEU A 825 19.12 33.39 -16.50
CA LEU A 825 18.89 33.50 -15.06
C LEU A 825 20.07 34.20 -14.37
N GLN A 826 19.84 34.74 -13.18
CA GLN A 826 20.90 35.31 -12.34
C GLN A 826 21.68 34.22 -11.60
N ASN A 827 20.98 33.19 -11.11
CA ASN A 827 21.58 31.97 -10.55
C ASN A 827 21.34 30.80 -11.51
N GLY A 828 22.31 29.88 -11.64
CA GLY A 828 22.12 28.63 -12.36
C GLY A 828 21.19 27.72 -11.56
N ARG A 829 20.26 27.02 -12.22
CA ARG A 829 19.24 26.18 -11.57
C ARG A 829 18.97 24.87 -12.33
N TRP A 830 18.91 23.80 -11.57
CA TRP A 830 18.45 22.44 -11.92
C TRP A 830 17.25 22.12 -11.02
N TYR A 831 16.16 21.58 -11.54
CA TYR A 831 14.85 21.44 -10.86
C TYR A 831 14.20 22.74 -10.28
N PRO A 832 14.20 23.90 -10.97
CA PRO A 832 13.47 25.08 -10.50
C PRO A 832 11.98 25.01 -10.81
N THR A 833 11.13 25.56 -9.92
CA THR A 833 9.73 25.88 -10.28
C THR A 833 9.64 27.26 -10.92
N ALA A 834 8.82 27.39 -11.95
CA ALA A 834 8.41 28.67 -12.54
C ALA A 834 6.91 28.93 -12.32
N MET A 835 6.54 30.19 -12.01
CA MET A 835 5.15 30.59 -11.77
C MET A 835 4.86 31.99 -12.33
N VAL A 836 3.77 32.15 -13.07
CA VAL A 836 3.25 33.49 -13.44
C VAL A 836 2.56 34.12 -12.22
N MET A 837 3.09 35.27 -11.80
CA MET A 837 2.61 36.05 -10.66
C MET A 837 1.35 36.87 -11.00
N ALA A 838 0.68 37.41 -9.98
CA ALA A 838 -0.53 38.22 -10.16
C ALA A 838 -0.28 39.52 -10.97
N ASN A 839 0.93 40.08 -10.93
CA ASN A 839 1.36 41.22 -11.74
C ASN A 839 1.80 40.84 -13.17
N GLY A 840 1.76 39.55 -13.54
CA GLY A 840 2.17 39.03 -14.83
C GLY A 840 3.67 38.69 -14.98
N SER A 841 4.55 39.01 -14.01
CA SER A 841 5.96 38.58 -14.07
C SER A 841 6.13 37.11 -13.72
N VAL A 842 7.25 36.50 -14.07
CA VAL A 842 7.54 35.10 -13.74
C VAL A 842 8.45 35.02 -12.51
N LEU A 843 7.99 34.33 -11.47
CA LEU A 843 8.80 33.91 -10.33
C LEU A 843 9.52 32.62 -10.70
N VAL A 844 10.83 32.56 -10.45
CA VAL A 844 11.64 31.33 -10.51
C VAL A 844 12.20 31.06 -9.11
N ILE A 845 12.05 29.83 -8.61
CA ILE A 845 12.31 29.48 -7.21
C ILE A 845 13.01 28.12 -7.06
N GLY A 846 13.98 28.06 -6.12
CA GLY A 846 14.69 26.84 -5.76
C GLY A 846 15.55 26.24 -6.88
N GLY A 847 15.81 24.95 -6.74
CA GLY A 847 16.72 24.19 -7.60
C GLY A 847 18.13 24.04 -7.03
N GLU A 848 19.01 23.37 -7.77
CA GLU A 848 20.44 23.14 -7.46
C GLU A 848 21.37 23.74 -8.54
N GLU A 849 22.67 23.87 -8.24
CA GLU A 849 23.73 24.27 -9.18
C GLU A 849 24.12 23.11 -10.13
N GLY A 850 23.17 22.65 -10.96
CA GLY A 850 23.34 21.47 -11.81
C GLY A 850 23.07 20.16 -11.05
N SER A 851 23.39 19.02 -11.68
CA SER A 851 23.02 17.70 -11.16
C SER A 851 23.66 17.32 -9.82
N ASN A 852 22.83 17.08 -8.81
CA ASN A 852 23.24 16.76 -7.43
C ASN A 852 24.24 17.81 -6.92
N GLY A 853 23.95 19.07 -7.24
CA GLY A 853 24.80 20.22 -7.02
C GLY A 853 24.70 20.72 -5.57
N LYS A 854 25.02 22.00 -5.39
CA LYS A 854 24.62 22.70 -4.16
C LYS A 854 23.19 23.20 -4.30
N PRO A 855 22.39 23.30 -3.21
CA PRO A 855 21.14 24.02 -3.25
C PRO A 855 21.33 25.44 -3.76
N VAL A 856 20.32 25.94 -4.46
CA VAL A 856 20.18 27.34 -4.89
C VAL A 856 19.02 27.93 -4.09
N PRO A 857 19.22 28.25 -2.79
CA PRO A 857 18.17 28.63 -1.84
C PRO A 857 17.74 30.08 -2.05
N THR A 858 17.28 30.39 -3.26
CA THR A 858 16.94 31.74 -3.70
C THR A 858 15.72 31.75 -4.60
N LEU A 859 15.07 32.90 -4.69
CA LEU A 859 14.10 33.22 -5.72
C LEU A 859 14.56 34.41 -6.56
N GLU A 860 14.10 34.47 -7.80
CA GLU A 860 14.32 35.60 -8.71
C GLU A 860 13.12 35.85 -9.62
N ILE A 861 13.04 37.06 -10.19
CA ILE A 861 11.96 37.48 -11.07
C ILE A 861 12.48 37.67 -12.50
N LEU A 862 11.72 37.16 -13.47
CA LEU A 862 11.86 37.46 -14.89
C LEU A 862 10.68 38.34 -15.35
N PRO A 863 10.93 39.43 -16.11
CA PRO A 863 12.22 39.95 -16.55
C PRO A 863 13.07 40.44 -15.38
N TYR A 864 14.39 40.47 -15.57
CA TYR A 864 15.31 41.00 -14.56
C TYR A 864 14.95 42.44 -14.17
N THR A 865 14.65 42.64 -12.89
CA THR A 865 14.15 43.89 -12.30
C THR A 865 15.26 44.84 -11.83
N GLY A 866 16.53 44.51 -12.04
CA GLY A 866 17.67 45.21 -11.42
C GLY A 866 18.02 44.73 -10.01
N THR A 867 17.28 43.77 -9.44
CA THR A 867 17.50 43.25 -8.08
C THR A 867 18.10 41.84 -8.09
N LYS A 868 19.10 41.61 -7.23
CA LYS A 868 19.72 40.30 -7.03
C LYS A 868 18.70 39.25 -6.54
N PRO A 869 18.94 37.94 -6.77
CA PRO A 869 18.11 36.88 -6.21
C PRO A 869 18.04 36.96 -4.69
N LEU A 870 16.86 36.71 -4.13
CA LEU A 870 16.60 36.83 -2.70
C LEU A 870 16.73 35.46 -2.02
N TYR A 871 17.59 35.40 -1.00
CA TYR A 871 17.88 34.18 -0.24
C TYR A 871 16.73 33.75 0.69
N MET A 872 16.55 32.44 0.81
CA MET A 872 15.46 31.75 1.51
C MET A 872 16.03 30.60 2.36
N GLU A 873 16.28 30.83 3.65
CA GLU A 873 16.86 29.82 4.57
C GLU A 873 16.13 28.46 4.53
N TRP A 874 14.81 28.47 4.41
CA TRP A 874 14.00 27.26 4.38
C TRP A 874 14.23 26.41 3.14
N LEU A 875 14.72 26.98 2.03
CA LEU A 875 15.20 26.23 0.86
C LEU A 875 16.60 25.64 1.07
N GLU A 876 17.45 26.21 1.93
CA GLU A 876 18.75 25.61 2.25
C GLU A 876 18.58 24.47 3.27
N ARG A 877 17.75 24.69 4.29
CA ARG A 877 17.53 23.72 5.39
C ARG A 877 16.80 22.44 4.97
N THR A 878 15.98 22.48 3.92
CA THR A 878 15.15 21.33 3.48
C THR A 878 15.65 20.65 2.20
N ASP A 879 16.84 21.05 1.73
CA ASP A 879 17.58 20.39 0.65
C ASP A 879 17.94 18.93 1.03
N PRO A 880 17.94 17.97 0.08
CA PRO A 880 17.51 18.06 -1.31
C PRO A 880 15.98 17.81 -1.49
N ASN A 881 15.21 17.73 -0.40
CA ASN A 881 13.81 17.28 -0.43
C ASN A 881 12.79 18.34 -0.87
N ASN A 882 13.23 19.47 -1.43
CA ASN A 882 12.42 20.66 -1.67
C ASN A 882 12.43 21.15 -3.13
N LEU A 883 13.02 20.38 -4.04
CA LEU A 883 13.16 20.73 -5.45
C LEU A 883 11.81 20.60 -6.18
N TYR A 884 11.62 21.39 -7.24
CA TYR A 884 10.29 21.70 -7.78
C TYR A 884 9.22 21.98 -6.70
N PRO A 885 9.37 23.05 -5.89
CA PRO A 885 8.36 23.41 -4.90
C PRO A 885 7.03 23.80 -5.57
N PHE A 886 5.91 23.35 -5.03
CA PHE A 886 4.58 23.66 -5.57
C PHE A 886 4.17 25.09 -5.21
N THR A 887 3.92 25.94 -6.22
CA THR A 887 3.62 27.37 -6.01
C THR A 887 2.31 27.81 -6.65
N CYS A 888 1.55 28.68 -5.97
CA CYS A 888 0.41 29.38 -6.60
C CYS A 888 0.12 30.78 -6.03
N VAL A 889 -0.55 31.60 -6.83
CA VAL A 889 -1.14 32.88 -6.40
C VAL A 889 -2.46 32.62 -5.67
N LEU A 890 -2.54 33.04 -4.41
CA LEU A 890 -3.72 32.91 -3.56
C LEU A 890 -4.71 34.08 -3.75
N PRO A 891 -6.03 33.86 -3.54
CA PRO A 891 -7.04 34.91 -3.50
C PRO A 891 -6.72 36.07 -2.53
N SER A 892 -6.03 35.81 -1.41
CA SER A 892 -5.56 36.83 -0.46
C SER A 892 -4.48 37.78 -0.99
N GLY A 893 -3.87 37.48 -2.14
CA GLY A 893 -2.69 38.19 -2.65
C GLY A 893 -1.36 37.65 -2.11
N GLY A 894 -1.38 36.58 -1.32
CA GLY A 894 -0.18 35.81 -0.97
C GLY A 894 0.27 34.86 -2.08
N ILE A 895 1.51 34.38 -1.98
CA ILE A 895 2.03 33.27 -2.79
C ILE A 895 2.14 32.05 -1.89
N PHE A 896 1.37 31.01 -2.17
CA PHE A 896 1.54 29.69 -1.53
C PHE A 896 2.81 29.03 -2.06
N VAL A 897 3.58 28.41 -1.17
CA VAL A 897 4.71 27.54 -1.50
C VAL A 897 4.65 26.30 -0.61
N ALA A 898 4.62 25.11 -1.21
CA ALA A 898 4.77 23.83 -0.52
C ALA A 898 6.02 23.11 -1.03
N TYR A 899 6.79 22.53 -0.11
CA TYR A 899 8.10 21.93 -0.35
C TYR A 899 8.41 20.93 0.76
N PHE A 900 9.07 19.82 0.45
CA PHE A 900 9.26 18.69 1.37
C PHE A 900 7.92 18.26 2.01
N ASN A 901 7.74 18.45 3.32
CA ASN A 901 6.47 18.36 4.05
C ASN A 901 6.03 19.70 4.67
N GLU A 902 6.72 20.80 4.37
CA GLU A 902 6.40 22.13 4.88
C GLU A 902 5.59 22.93 3.85
N ALA A 903 4.83 23.93 4.33
CA ALA A 903 4.20 24.90 3.45
C ALA A 903 4.11 26.29 4.10
N ARG A 904 4.11 27.34 3.28
CA ARG A 904 4.05 28.74 3.73
C ARG A 904 3.36 29.64 2.72
N ILE A 905 3.00 30.83 3.18
CA ILE A 905 2.50 31.94 2.35
C ILE A 905 3.53 33.07 2.39
N LEU A 906 4.01 33.49 1.22
CA LEU A 906 4.90 34.63 1.05
C LEU A 906 4.11 35.88 0.63
N ASN A 907 4.62 37.06 0.98
CA ASN A 907 4.12 38.33 0.47
C ASN A 907 4.54 38.52 -1.01
N GLU A 908 3.62 38.85 -1.91
CA GLU A 908 3.94 38.94 -3.35
C GLU A 908 4.94 40.05 -3.73
N ASN A 909 5.16 41.05 -2.86
CA ASN A 909 6.03 42.20 -3.15
C ASN A 909 7.39 42.11 -2.44
N THR A 910 7.43 41.57 -1.22
CA THR A 910 8.66 41.48 -0.41
C THR A 910 9.21 40.06 -0.27
N PHE A 911 8.41 39.05 -0.64
CA PHE A 911 8.65 37.61 -0.43
C PHE A 911 8.93 37.19 1.03
N ALA A 912 8.70 38.09 2.00
CA ALA A 912 8.71 37.73 3.41
C ALA A 912 7.60 36.70 3.69
N THR A 913 7.88 35.73 4.56
CA THR A 913 6.86 34.76 5.00
C THR A 913 5.79 35.49 5.83
N ILE A 914 4.56 35.50 5.33
CA ILE A 914 3.36 36.01 6.03
C ILE A 914 2.87 34.97 7.04
N LYS A 915 2.82 33.69 6.63
CA LYS A 915 2.23 32.59 7.41
C LYS A 915 2.99 31.30 7.12
N THR A 916 3.46 30.64 8.16
CA THR A 916 3.86 29.23 8.08
C THR A 916 2.61 28.37 8.32
N LEU A 917 2.41 27.36 7.49
CA LEU A 917 1.28 26.42 7.60
C LEU A 917 1.71 25.19 8.41
N PRO A 918 0.78 24.38 8.94
CA PRO A 918 1.14 23.11 9.56
C PRO A 918 1.88 22.20 8.57
N ASN A 919 2.74 21.31 9.07
CA ASN A 919 3.37 20.31 8.21
C ASN A 919 2.32 19.38 7.59
N MET A 920 2.55 18.99 6.34
CA MET A 920 1.76 18.00 5.62
C MET A 920 1.90 16.63 6.30
N PRO A 921 0.78 15.96 6.65
CA PRO A 921 0.81 14.54 6.99
C PRO A 921 1.43 13.71 5.87
N THR A 922 2.09 12.60 6.22
CA THR A 922 2.90 11.78 5.30
C THR A 922 2.54 10.30 5.47
N ALA A 923 3.44 9.47 5.99
CA ALA A 923 3.13 8.12 6.46
C ALA A 923 2.81 8.17 7.96
N VAL A 924 2.01 7.22 8.44
CA VAL A 924 1.56 7.16 9.84
C VAL A 924 2.70 7.04 10.85
N ASN A 925 3.84 6.47 10.44
CA ASN A 925 5.03 6.26 11.27
C ASN A 925 6.26 7.11 10.87
N ASP A 926 6.19 7.89 9.78
CA ASP A 926 7.26 8.76 9.32
C ASP A 926 6.73 10.17 9.05
N PRO A 927 6.82 11.10 10.04
CA PRO A 927 6.47 12.50 9.85
C PRO A 927 7.49 13.26 9.00
N MET A 928 8.61 12.65 8.61
CA MET A 928 9.69 13.22 7.78
C MET A 928 9.66 12.70 6.34
N GLY A 929 8.56 12.08 5.89
CA GLY A 929 8.29 11.89 4.47
C GLY A 929 8.10 13.23 3.73
N GLY A 930 7.96 13.20 2.41
CA GLY A 930 7.82 14.42 1.60
C GLY A 930 6.94 14.26 0.37
N ARG A 931 6.63 15.41 -0.24
CA ARG A 931 5.67 15.57 -1.35
C ARG A 931 6.27 16.21 -2.60
N THR A 932 7.46 16.81 -2.53
CA THR A 932 8.20 17.37 -3.67
C THR A 932 9.45 16.54 -3.95
N TYR A 933 10.13 16.81 -5.07
CA TYR A 933 11.30 16.03 -5.49
C TYR A 933 12.39 15.99 -4.39
N PRO A 934 13.09 14.84 -4.19
CA PRO A 934 12.93 13.57 -4.90
C PRO A 934 11.80 12.68 -4.32
N LEU A 935 11.21 13.05 -3.18
CA LEU A 935 10.13 12.24 -2.58
C LEU A 935 8.81 12.33 -3.39
N GLU A 936 8.72 13.27 -4.34
CA GLU A 936 7.79 13.46 -5.47
C GLU A 936 6.39 12.83 -5.35
N GLY A 937 5.47 13.62 -4.78
CA GLY A 937 4.05 13.56 -5.12
C GLY A 937 3.73 14.55 -6.25
N THR A 938 2.47 14.91 -6.37
CA THR A 938 1.96 15.84 -7.39
C THR A 938 0.87 16.73 -6.82
N ALA A 939 0.76 17.96 -7.33
CA ALA A 939 -0.13 18.97 -6.79
C ALA A 939 -1.00 19.65 -7.84
N VAL A 940 -2.24 19.94 -7.47
CA VAL A 940 -3.19 20.76 -8.24
C VAL A 940 -3.97 21.71 -7.34
N LEU A 941 -4.49 22.75 -7.96
CA LEU A 941 -5.40 23.70 -7.34
C LEU A 941 -6.83 23.19 -7.49
N LEU A 942 -7.58 23.08 -6.39
CA LEU A 942 -8.99 22.68 -6.38
C LEU A 942 -9.86 23.71 -7.12
N PRO A 943 -11.03 23.33 -7.69
CA PRO A 943 -11.80 24.21 -8.55
C PRO A 943 -12.36 25.40 -7.77
N GLN A 944 -12.12 26.63 -8.25
CA GLN A 944 -12.85 27.80 -7.76
C GLN A 944 -14.03 28.11 -8.70
N LYS A 945 -15.20 28.40 -8.14
CA LYS A 945 -16.44 28.66 -8.89
C LYS A 945 -16.92 30.08 -8.66
N ALA A 946 -17.45 30.72 -9.71
CA ALA A 946 -18.10 32.03 -9.59
C ALA A 946 -19.20 32.02 -8.51
N PRO A 947 -19.28 33.05 -7.63
CA PRO A 947 -18.61 34.35 -7.69
C PRO A 947 -17.16 34.40 -7.17
N TYR A 948 -16.54 33.26 -6.83
CA TYR A 948 -15.16 33.13 -6.35
C TYR A 948 -14.91 33.66 -4.92
N ASN A 949 -15.92 33.57 -4.06
CA ASN A 949 -15.83 33.96 -2.64
C ASN A 949 -15.16 32.90 -1.76
N ASP A 950 -15.14 31.64 -2.20
CA ASP A 950 -14.57 30.53 -1.43
C ASP A 950 -13.03 30.56 -1.49
N PRO A 951 -12.33 30.25 -0.37
CA PRO A 951 -10.88 30.19 -0.35
C PRO A 951 -10.36 29.15 -1.35
N LEU A 952 -9.21 29.42 -1.96
CA LEU A 952 -8.58 28.46 -2.87
C LEU A 952 -8.09 27.24 -2.08
N GLY A 953 -8.48 26.05 -2.52
CA GLY A 953 -7.96 24.79 -2.01
C GLY A 953 -6.75 24.32 -2.82
N VAL A 954 -5.80 23.68 -2.15
CA VAL A 954 -4.67 22.96 -2.75
C VAL A 954 -4.84 21.48 -2.42
N LEU A 955 -4.59 20.61 -3.41
CA LEU A 955 -4.61 19.16 -3.28
C LEU A 955 -3.23 18.62 -3.69
N ILE A 956 -2.66 17.75 -2.86
CA ILE A 956 -1.35 17.13 -3.08
C ILE A 956 -1.50 15.63 -2.86
N CYS A 957 -1.15 14.81 -3.85
CA CYS A 957 -1.34 13.36 -3.85
C CYS A 957 -0.01 12.63 -4.04
N GLY A 958 0.12 11.48 -3.36
CA GLY A 958 1.34 10.68 -3.43
C GLY A 958 2.55 11.35 -2.75
N GLY A 959 3.73 10.78 -2.93
CA GLY A 959 4.95 11.16 -2.24
C GLY A 959 5.67 9.94 -1.69
N SER A 960 6.67 10.13 -0.83
CA SER A 960 7.45 9.02 -0.27
C SER A 960 8.03 9.33 1.12
N THR A 961 8.29 8.29 1.92
CA THR A 961 9.03 8.40 3.20
C THR A 961 10.51 8.67 2.96
N ASN A 962 11.14 9.52 3.76
CA ASN A 962 12.57 9.79 3.62
C ASN A 962 13.40 8.60 4.12
N GLY A 963 14.37 8.14 3.34
CA GLY A 963 15.16 6.93 3.63
C GLY A 963 14.70 5.71 2.82
N PRO A 964 13.80 4.84 3.35
CA PRO A 964 13.46 3.59 2.69
C PRO A 964 12.63 3.76 1.40
N GLY A 965 12.08 4.94 1.11
CA GLY A 965 11.33 5.20 -0.13
C GLY A 965 9.96 4.52 -0.18
N ASN A 966 9.28 4.33 0.96
CA ASN A 966 7.91 3.82 0.97
C ASN A 966 6.96 4.88 0.41
N ALA A 967 6.42 4.62 -0.79
CA ALA A 967 5.51 5.55 -1.44
C ALA A 967 4.20 5.70 -0.66
N LEU A 968 3.62 6.90 -0.68
CA LEU A 968 2.42 7.26 0.07
C LEU A 968 1.15 6.85 -0.68
N ASP A 969 0.18 6.33 0.06
CA ASP A 969 -1.15 5.91 -0.40
C ASP A 969 -2.23 6.93 -0.01
N ASN A 970 -1.90 8.21 0.05
CA ASN A 970 -2.84 9.25 0.49
C ASN A 970 -2.63 10.59 -0.23
N CYS A 971 -3.73 11.32 -0.33
CA CYS A 971 -3.77 12.73 -0.71
C CYS A 971 -4.00 13.59 0.54
N VAL A 972 -3.45 14.79 0.55
CA VAL A 972 -3.72 15.83 1.55
C VAL A 972 -4.23 17.09 0.86
N SER A 973 -5.20 17.75 1.48
CA SER A 973 -5.76 19.02 0.98
C SER A 973 -5.83 20.08 2.06
N ILE A 974 -5.65 21.33 1.68
CA ILE A 974 -5.66 22.50 2.58
C ILE A 974 -6.31 23.70 1.89
N TYR A 975 -6.86 24.61 2.67
CA TYR A 975 -7.30 25.94 2.22
C TYR A 975 -6.38 26.99 2.88
N PRO A 976 -5.27 27.43 2.24
CA PRO A 976 -4.23 28.23 2.90
C PRO A 976 -4.73 29.55 3.50
N ASP A 977 -5.65 30.20 2.79
CA ASP A 977 -6.28 31.48 3.18
C ASP A 977 -7.32 31.33 4.31
N ALA A 978 -7.66 30.11 4.74
CA ALA A 978 -8.52 29.92 5.91
C ALA A 978 -7.86 30.50 7.17
N ALA A 979 -8.67 31.01 8.10
CA ALA A 979 -8.18 31.56 9.37
C ALA A 979 -7.28 30.55 10.09
N ASN A 980 -7.81 29.34 10.30
CA ASN A 980 -7.13 28.19 10.89
C ASN A 980 -6.98 27.09 9.82
N PRO A 981 -5.93 27.13 8.98
CA PRO A 981 -5.77 26.19 7.88
C PRO A 981 -5.25 24.86 8.41
N THR A 982 -5.93 23.77 8.05
CA THR A 982 -5.60 22.39 8.45
C THR A 982 -5.54 21.49 7.23
N TRP A 983 -4.73 20.44 7.32
CA TRP A 983 -4.66 19.39 6.29
C TRP A 983 -5.77 18.36 6.52
N ALA A 984 -6.61 18.15 5.52
CA ALA A 984 -7.51 17.00 5.43
C ALA A 984 -6.82 15.89 4.63
N LEU A 985 -6.67 14.70 5.21
CA LEU A 985 -6.10 13.52 4.57
C LEU A 985 -7.21 12.61 4.03
N GLU A 986 -7.02 12.03 2.84
CA GLU A 986 -7.82 10.92 2.33
C GLU A 986 -6.96 9.85 1.65
N ARG A 987 -7.32 8.58 1.83
CA ARG A 987 -6.56 7.42 1.31
C ARG A 987 -6.85 7.17 -0.18
N MET A 988 -5.79 6.85 -0.91
CA MET A 988 -5.81 6.35 -2.29
C MET A 988 -5.83 4.81 -2.32
N PRO A 989 -6.41 4.19 -3.37
CA PRO A 989 -6.42 2.74 -3.54
C PRO A 989 -5.06 2.14 -3.96
N SER A 990 -4.04 2.96 -4.20
CA SER A 990 -2.66 2.52 -4.45
C SER A 990 -1.63 3.52 -3.92
N GLN A 991 -0.45 3.02 -3.55
CA GLN A 991 0.73 3.84 -3.23
C GLN A 991 1.28 4.48 -4.53
N ARG A 992 1.63 5.77 -4.48
CA ARG A 992 2.13 6.52 -5.64
C ARG A 992 3.25 7.50 -5.27
N VAL A 993 4.37 7.35 -5.96
CA VAL A 993 5.45 8.34 -6.08
C VAL A 993 5.67 8.63 -7.58
N MET A 994 6.01 9.87 -7.96
CA MET A 994 6.08 10.34 -9.37
C MET A 994 4.77 10.17 -10.18
N SER A 995 3.62 10.36 -9.55
CA SER A 995 2.35 10.44 -10.29
C SER A 995 2.18 11.80 -10.95
N CYS A 996 1.41 11.87 -12.04
CA CYS A 996 0.98 13.13 -12.65
C CYS A 996 -0.48 13.43 -12.32
N MET A 997 -0.89 14.70 -12.36
CA MET A 997 -2.30 15.12 -12.22
C MET A 997 -2.75 16.08 -13.33
N ALA A 998 -3.73 15.65 -14.13
CA ALA A 998 -4.34 16.47 -15.17
C ALA A 998 -5.72 17.01 -14.74
N PRO A 999 -5.95 18.34 -14.72
CA PRO A 999 -7.28 18.91 -14.44
C PRO A 999 -8.21 18.71 -15.63
N LEU A 1000 -9.46 18.28 -15.41
CA LEU A 1000 -10.41 17.98 -16.47
C LEU A 1000 -11.48 19.08 -16.63
N PRO A 1001 -12.11 19.22 -17.82
CA PRO A 1001 -13.07 20.29 -18.10
C PRO A 1001 -14.32 20.29 -17.22
N ASP A 1002 -14.69 19.16 -16.62
CA ASP A 1002 -15.83 19.05 -15.70
C ASP A 1002 -15.50 19.42 -14.24
N GLY A 1003 -14.24 19.77 -13.95
CA GLY A 1003 -13.76 20.11 -12.61
C GLY A 1003 -13.26 18.91 -11.80
N THR A 1004 -13.21 17.71 -12.39
CA THR A 1004 -12.52 16.54 -11.82
C THR A 1004 -11.04 16.54 -12.20
N TYR A 1005 -10.26 15.60 -11.66
CA TYR A 1005 -8.82 15.47 -11.92
C TYR A 1005 -8.46 14.02 -12.19
N LEU A 1006 -7.61 13.77 -13.18
CA LEU A 1006 -7.05 12.45 -13.44
C LEU A 1006 -5.66 12.34 -12.80
N ILE A 1007 -5.49 11.43 -11.86
CA ILE A 1007 -4.20 11.03 -11.29
C ILE A 1007 -3.73 9.78 -12.03
N LEU A 1008 -2.51 9.77 -12.53
CA LEU A 1008 -1.97 8.64 -13.31
C LEU A 1008 -0.45 8.52 -13.11
N ASN A 1009 0.14 7.50 -13.73
CA ASN A 1009 1.58 7.21 -13.66
C ASN A 1009 2.06 6.91 -12.22
N GLY A 1010 3.38 6.80 -12.07
CA GLY A 1010 4.07 6.66 -10.80
C GLY A 1010 4.28 5.22 -10.33
N ALA A 1011 4.99 5.05 -9.21
CA ALA A 1011 5.42 3.75 -8.68
C ALA A 1011 4.82 3.42 -7.30
N PHE A 1012 4.75 2.12 -6.97
CA PHE A 1012 4.35 1.59 -5.67
C PHE A 1012 5.43 1.74 -4.59
N HIS A 1013 6.70 1.87 -4.98
CA HIS A 1013 7.83 2.03 -4.07
C HIS A 1013 8.95 2.83 -4.73
N GLY A 1014 9.65 3.65 -3.94
CA GLY A 1014 10.85 4.38 -4.31
C GLY A 1014 10.76 5.88 -4.12
N VAL A 1015 11.65 6.58 -4.82
CA VAL A 1015 11.73 8.04 -4.94
C VAL A 1015 11.96 8.41 -6.42
N ALA A 1016 11.83 9.67 -6.76
CA ALA A 1016 12.13 10.19 -8.08
C ALA A 1016 13.64 10.16 -8.39
N GLY A 1017 13.97 9.82 -9.63
CA GLY A 1017 15.34 9.60 -10.10
C GLY A 1017 15.51 8.28 -10.86
N PHE A 1018 16.59 8.21 -11.62
CA PHE A 1018 16.96 7.04 -12.43
C PHE A 1018 17.18 5.78 -11.58
N GLY A 1019 16.45 4.71 -11.87
CA GLY A 1019 16.53 3.43 -11.15
C GLY A 1019 16.05 3.46 -9.68
N LEU A 1020 15.50 4.57 -9.18
CA LEU A 1020 15.18 4.75 -7.76
C LEU A 1020 13.76 4.30 -7.35
N ALA A 1021 12.98 3.74 -8.28
CA ALA A 1021 11.61 3.30 -8.03
C ALA A 1021 11.24 2.01 -8.76
N THR A 1022 10.27 1.28 -8.19
CA THR A 1022 9.86 -0.04 -8.68
C THR A 1022 8.34 -0.24 -8.55
N GLY A 1023 7.80 -1.13 -9.39
CA GLY A 1023 6.37 -1.41 -9.44
C GLY A 1023 5.57 -0.25 -10.04
N PRO A 1024 5.47 -0.12 -11.37
CA PRO A 1024 4.65 0.92 -12.00
C PRO A 1024 3.15 0.75 -11.66
N ASN A 1025 2.47 1.87 -11.40
CA ASN A 1025 1.02 1.94 -11.31
C ASN A 1025 0.42 1.92 -12.73
N MET A 1026 -0.26 0.83 -13.09
CA MET A 1026 -0.87 0.68 -14.42
C MET A 1026 -2.25 1.35 -14.54
N ASN A 1027 -2.96 1.60 -13.45
CA ASN A 1027 -4.28 2.24 -13.47
C ASN A 1027 -4.19 3.75 -13.25
N ALA A 1028 -5.11 4.50 -13.86
CA ALA A 1028 -5.40 5.87 -13.45
C ALA A 1028 -6.43 5.90 -12.28
N LEU A 1029 -6.56 7.06 -11.65
CA LEU A 1029 -7.57 7.40 -10.65
C LEU A 1029 -8.28 8.68 -11.08
N LEU A 1030 -9.61 8.72 -11.00
CA LEU A 1030 -10.39 9.94 -11.17
C LEU A 1030 -10.77 10.47 -9.79
N TYR A 1031 -10.33 11.69 -9.50
CA TYR A 1031 -10.65 12.41 -8.27
C TYR A 1031 -11.74 13.46 -8.53
N ASP A 1032 -12.86 13.33 -7.81
CA ASP A 1032 -14.01 14.21 -7.89
C ASP A 1032 -14.15 15.05 -6.61
N PRO A 1033 -13.74 16.35 -6.63
CA PRO A 1033 -13.80 17.22 -5.46
C PRO A 1033 -15.22 17.53 -4.99
N SER A 1034 -16.25 17.29 -5.81
CA SER A 1034 -17.64 17.58 -5.46
C SER A 1034 -18.25 16.57 -4.49
N LYS A 1035 -17.62 15.39 -4.36
CA LYS A 1035 -18.04 14.33 -3.43
C LYS A 1035 -17.51 14.57 -2.01
N PRO A 1036 -18.15 13.96 -0.98
CA PRO A 1036 -17.62 13.93 0.38
C PRO A 1036 -16.19 13.37 0.45
N LEU A 1037 -15.40 13.86 1.41
CA LEU A 1037 -14.05 13.40 1.72
C LEU A 1037 -14.03 11.86 1.86
N GLY A 1038 -13.00 11.20 1.31
CA GLY A 1038 -12.87 9.74 1.34
C GLY A 1038 -13.74 8.99 0.31
N SER A 1039 -14.72 9.65 -0.32
CA SER A 1039 -15.57 9.08 -1.39
C SER A 1039 -15.27 9.67 -2.77
N ARG A 1040 -14.15 10.38 -2.91
CA ARG A 1040 -13.81 11.17 -4.12
C ARG A 1040 -13.14 10.39 -5.23
N ILE A 1041 -12.55 9.23 -4.92
CA ILE A 1041 -11.67 8.49 -5.84
C ILE A 1041 -12.42 7.34 -6.52
N THR A 1042 -12.31 7.29 -7.85
CA THR A 1042 -12.71 6.19 -8.71
C THR A 1042 -11.46 5.57 -9.33
N VAL A 1043 -11.32 4.25 -9.29
CA VAL A 1043 -10.26 3.52 -10.00
C VAL A 1043 -10.65 3.40 -11.47
N MET A 1044 -9.76 3.84 -12.37
CA MET A 1044 -10.03 3.96 -13.80
C MET A 1044 -9.34 2.82 -14.58
N ALA A 1045 -9.50 2.82 -15.90
CA ALA A 1045 -8.88 1.86 -16.80
C ALA A 1045 -7.34 1.80 -16.64
N ASN A 1046 -6.77 0.66 -17.05
CA ASN A 1046 -5.33 0.40 -17.03
C ASN A 1046 -4.68 0.71 -18.38
N THR A 1047 -3.45 1.21 -18.36
CA THR A 1047 -2.52 1.17 -19.50
C THR A 1047 -1.73 -0.15 -19.48
N THR A 1048 -1.09 -0.48 -20.60
CA THR A 1048 -0.05 -1.53 -20.71
C THR A 1048 1.36 -0.95 -20.69
N VAL A 1049 1.50 0.37 -20.55
CA VAL A 1049 2.76 1.11 -20.60
C VAL A 1049 3.18 1.54 -19.19
N ALA A 1050 4.38 1.18 -18.76
CA ALA A 1050 4.94 1.66 -17.50
C ALA A 1050 5.32 3.15 -17.63
N ARG A 1051 4.63 4.01 -16.87
CA ARG A 1051 4.88 5.46 -16.83
C ARG A 1051 5.48 5.81 -15.46
N LEU A 1052 6.81 5.93 -15.42
CA LEU A 1052 7.64 6.13 -14.23
C LEU A 1052 8.29 7.52 -14.26
N TYR A 1053 9.56 7.64 -13.87
CA TYR A 1053 10.31 8.89 -13.84
C TYR A 1053 10.39 9.56 -15.22
N HIS A 1054 10.19 10.88 -15.29
CA HIS A 1054 9.97 11.63 -16.53
C HIS A 1054 8.73 11.22 -17.35
N SER A 1055 7.70 10.66 -16.73
CA SER A 1055 6.39 10.57 -17.39
C SER A 1055 5.57 11.83 -17.13
N GLU A 1056 4.79 12.25 -18.13
CA GLU A 1056 4.09 13.53 -18.14
C GLU A 1056 2.64 13.39 -18.57
N ALA A 1057 1.77 14.29 -18.10
CA ALA A 1057 0.36 14.31 -18.48
C ALA A 1057 -0.23 15.72 -18.57
N ILE A 1058 -0.94 16.02 -19.66
CA ILE A 1058 -1.66 17.29 -19.86
C ILE A 1058 -3.06 17.07 -20.45
N THR A 1059 -4.00 17.97 -20.12
CA THR A 1059 -5.33 17.99 -20.75
C THR A 1059 -5.25 18.70 -22.10
N LEU A 1060 -5.83 18.07 -23.13
CA LEU A 1060 -5.90 18.60 -24.49
C LEU A 1060 -7.17 19.42 -24.71
N LEU A 1061 -7.15 20.35 -25.67
CA LEU A 1061 -8.35 21.05 -26.16
C LEU A 1061 -9.49 20.11 -26.63
N ASP A 1062 -9.21 18.86 -26.98
CA ASP A 1062 -10.24 17.87 -27.31
C ASP A 1062 -10.84 17.15 -26.08
N GLY A 1063 -10.43 17.52 -24.87
CA GLY A 1063 -10.92 16.98 -23.61
C GLY A 1063 -10.36 15.60 -23.22
N ARG A 1064 -9.41 15.04 -23.98
CA ARG A 1064 -8.60 13.89 -23.53
C ARG A 1064 -7.40 14.36 -22.71
N VAL A 1065 -6.78 13.44 -21.97
CA VAL A 1065 -5.47 13.65 -21.34
C VAL A 1065 -4.41 13.00 -22.20
N LEU A 1066 -3.41 13.74 -22.65
CA LEU A 1066 -2.22 13.20 -23.31
C LEU A 1066 -1.26 12.66 -22.24
N VAL A 1067 -0.64 11.51 -22.51
CA VAL A 1067 0.29 10.81 -21.61
C VAL A 1067 1.55 10.45 -22.40
N SER A 1068 2.72 10.81 -21.86
CA SER A 1068 4.01 10.69 -22.54
C SER A 1068 5.18 10.47 -21.57
N GLY A 1069 6.38 10.17 -22.06
CA GLY A 1069 7.49 9.69 -21.21
C GLY A 1069 7.22 8.27 -20.69
N SER A 1070 8.09 7.53 -20.01
CA SER A 1070 9.15 7.90 -19.08
C SER A 1070 10.56 7.51 -19.56
N ASP A 1071 11.55 8.01 -18.83
CA ASP A 1071 12.94 7.57 -18.88
C ASP A 1071 13.36 7.04 -17.50
N PRO A 1072 13.03 5.77 -17.16
CA PRO A 1072 13.24 5.23 -15.82
C PRO A 1072 14.69 4.83 -15.52
N GLU A 1073 15.49 4.53 -16.56
CA GLU A 1073 16.87 3.99 -16.48
C GLU A 1073 17.05 2.85 -15.43
N ASP A 1074 16.04 1.99 -15.23
CA ASP A 1074 16.01 0.94 -14.19
C ASP A 1074 16.45 -0.46 -14.66
N GLY A 1075 16.69 -0.63 -15.97
CA GLY A 1075 17.05 -1.91 -16.59
C GLY A 1075 15.92 -2.94 -16.67
N VAL A 1076 14.68 -2.58 -16.29
CA VAL A 1076 13.50 -3.47 -16.24
C VAL A 1076 12.38 -2.94 -17.14
N ASN A 1077 12.09 -1.64 -17.05
CA ASN A 1077 11.07 -0.96 -17.84
C ASN A 1077 11.75 -0.20 -19.00
N PRO A 1078 11.22 -0.25 -20.23
CA PRO A 1078 11.79 0.46 -21.36
C PRO A 1078 11.61 1.98 -21.21
N GLN A 1079 12.46 2.73 -21.91
CA GLN A 1079 12.21 4.14 -22.20
C GLN A 1079 11.01 4.29 -23.14
N GLU A 1080 10.05 5.15 -22.81
CA GLU A 1080 8.76 5.20 -23.49
C GLU A 1080 8.56 6.41 -24.40
N TYR A 1081 8.94 6.20 -25.66
CA TYR A 1081 8.66 7.09 -26.79
C TYR A 1081 7.17 7.10 -27.18
N ARG A 1082 6.37 6.11 -26.77
CA ARG A 1082 4.97 5.98 -27.21
C ARG A 1082 4.07 7.02 -26.55
N VAL A 1083 3.35 7.81 -27.35
CA VAL A 1083 2.36 8.76 -26.82
C VAL A 1083 0.99 8.09 -26.76
N GLU A 1084 0.36 8.15 -25.60
CA GLU A 1084 -1.01 7.67 -25.37
C GLU A 1084 -1.95 8.86 -25.08
N THR A 1085 -3.24 8.61 -25.18
CA THR A 1085 -4.26 9.45 -24.53
C THR A 1085 -5.12 8.61 -23.60
N PHE A 1086 -5.49 9.18 -22.46
CA PHE A 1086 -6.61 8.71 -21.66
C PHE A 1086 -7.87 9.48 -22.07
N THR A 1087 -8.92 8.76 -22.45
CA THR A 1087 -10.22 9.30 -22.85
C THR A 1087 -11.20 9.20 -21.68
N PRO A 1088 -11.56 10.31 -20.99
CA PRO A 1088 -12.35 10.24 -19.76
C PRO A 1088 -13.83 9.89 -19.98
N PRO A 1089 -14.56 9.50 -18.92
CA PRO A 1089 -15.94 9.02 -19.02
C PRO A 1089 -16.92 9.96 -19.74
N TYR A 1090 -16.74 11.28 -19.64
CA TYR A 1090 -17.58 12.26 -20.36
C TYR A 1090 -17.45 12.18 -21.88
N LEU A 1091 -16.38 11.58 -22.43
CA LEU A 1091 -16.26 11.31 -23.88
C LEU A 1091 -16.71 9.89 -24.27
N LYS A 1092 -16.69 8.92 -23.35
CA LYS A 1092 -17.05 7.52 -23.65
C LYS A 1092 -18.55 7.22 -23.53
N ARG A 1093 -19.32 8.01 -22.77
CA ARG A 1093 -20.77 7.76 -22.47
C ARG A 1093 -21.75 7.94 -23.65
N GLY A 1094 -21.27 8.06 -24.90
CA GLY A 1094 -22.10 8.13 -26.11
C GLY A 1094 -23.03 9.35 -26.21
N LYS A 1095 -22.85 10.36 -25.34
CA LYS A 1095 -23.66 11.58 -25.34
C LYS A 1095 -23.21 12.52 -26.46
N PRO A 1096 -24.15 13.19 -27.19
CA PRO A 1096 -23.79 14.09 -28.26
C PRO A 1096 -22.91 15.25 -27.77
N ARG A 1097 -21.71 15.38 -28.33
CA ARG A 1097 -20.77 16.45 -28.00
C ARG A 1097 -21.31 17.81 -28.48
N PRO A 1098 -21.25 18.88 -27.67
CA PRO A 1098 -21.63 20.22 -28.13
C PRO A 1098 -20.53 20.85 -29.01
N THR A 1099 -20.92 21.84 -29.81
CA THR A 1099 -19.99 22.72 -30.53
C THR A 1099 -20.33 24.18 -30.20
N PHE A 1100 -19.36 25.07 -30.27
CA PHE A 1100 -19.57 26.50 -30.07
C PHE A 1100 -18.63 27.33 -30.95
N THR A 1101 -18.96 28.61 -31.12
CA THR A 1101 -18.10 29.62 -31.72
C THR A 1101 -17.94 30.78 -30.77
N ILE A 1102 -16.72 31.29 -30.65
CA ILE A 1102 -16.40 32.47 -29.85
C ILE A 1102 -15.42 33.35 -30.64
N ARG A 1103 -15.74 34.64 -30.76
CA ARG A 1103 -14.95 35.59 -31.55
C ARG A 1103 -13.90 36.31 -30.71
N ASN A 1104 -14.27 36.80 -29.53
CA ASN A 1104 -13.31 37.40 -28.61
C ASN A 1104 -12.58 36.33 -27.80
N LYS A 1105 -11.26 36.27 -27.92
CA LYS A 1105 -10.37 35.39 -27.16
C LYS A 1105 -9.38 36.15 -26.26
N ASP A 1106 -9.46 37.48 -26.18
CA ASP A 1106 -8.63 38.30 -25.29
C ASP A 1106 -9.54 39.06 -24.31
N TRP A 1107 -9.50 38.70 -23.04
CA TRP A 1107 -10.53 39.05 -22.06
C TRP A 1107 -9.98 39.93 -20.92
N GLY A 1108 -10.70 41.01 -20.63
CA GLY A 1108 -10.57 41.73 -19.37
C GLY A 1108 -11.11 40.93 -18.18
N TYR A 1109 -10.70 41.32 -16.98
CA TYR A 1109 -11.29 40.80 -15.74
C TYR A 1109 -12.76 41.26 -15.60
N GLY A 1110 -13.63 40.36 -15.13
CA GLY A 1110 -15.06 40.61 -15.00
C GLY A 1110 -15.82 40.83 -16.33
N GLN A 1111 -15.15 40.76 -17.49
CA GLN A 1111 -15.75 40.98 -18.79
C GLN A 1111 -16.81 39.91 -19.09
N GLN A 1112 -17.99 40.34 -19.54
CA GLN A 1112 -18.98 39.47 -20.16
C GLN A 1112 -18.63 39.24 -21.63
N VAL A 1113 -18.51 37.99 -22.04
CA VAL A 1113 -18.12 37.58 -23.40
C VAL A 1113 -19.18 36.64 -23.97
N SER A 1114 -19.75 37.02 -25.12
CA SER A 1114 -20.74 36.20 -25.81
C SER A 1114 -20.11 35.13 -26.69
N PHE A 1115 -20.74 33.95 -26.69
CA PHE A 1115 -20.43 32.83 -27.57
C PHE A 1115 -21.74 32.19 -28.08
N THR A 1116 -21.67 31.47 -29.19
CA THR A 1116 -22.86 30.87 -29.82
C THR A 1116 -22.67 29.36 -29.93
N LEU A 1117 -23.59 28.60 -29.36
CA LEU A 1117 -23.66 27.14 -29.52
C LEU A 1117 -24.07 26.78 -30.95
N GLY A 1118 -23.48 25.72 -31.52
CA GLY A 1118 -23.85 25.22 -32.85
C GLY A 1118 -25.26 24.60 -32.89
N THR A 1119 -25.74 24.10 -31.76
CA THR A 1119 -27.12 23.61 -31.55
C THR A 1119 -27.60 24.01 -30.16
N ALA A 1120 -28.91 23.95 -29.90
CA ALA A 1120 -29.43 24.01 -28.53
C ALA A 1120 -28.81 22.88 -27.66
N ALA A 1121 -28.83 23.07 -26.34
CA ALA A 1121 -28.38 22.07 -25.36
C ALA A 1121 -29.20 20.77 -25.47
N ARG A 1122 -28.53 19.62 -25.32
CA ARG A 1122 -29.11 18.27 -25.52
C ARG A 1122 -28.91 17.34 -24.32
N ASN A 1123 -27.90 17.58 -23.48
CA ASN A 1123 -27.56 16.69 -22.37
C ASN A 1123 -27.94 17.27 -21.01
N GLY A 1124 -27.93 18.60 -20.84
CA GLY A 1124 -28.35 19.25 -19.60
C GLY A 1124 -28.16 20.77 -19.60
N ALA A 1125 -27.90 21.32 -18.42
CA ALA A 1125 -27.54 22.73 -18.29
C ALA A 1125 -26.19 23.00 -18.97
N ILE A 1126 -26.07 24.16 -19.60
CA ILE A 1126 -24.79 24.65 -20.12
C ILE A 1126 -23.96 25.19 -18.96
N SER A 1127 -22.70 24.77 -18.89
CA SER A 1127 -21.67 25.34 -18.03
C SER A 1127 -20.41 25.60 -18.84
N ALA A 1128 -19.41 26.21 -18.21
CA ALA A 1128 -18.08 26.35 -18.81
C ALA A 1128 -16.99 26.19 -17.75
N SER A 1129 -15.78 25.92 -18.22
CA SER A 1129 -14.57 25.88 -17.41
C SER A 1129 -13.41 26.56 -18.12
N LEU A 1130 -12.46 27.02 -17.32
CA LEU A 1130 -11.19 27.59 -17.72
C LEU A 1130 -10.09 26.79 -17.02
N LEU A 1131 -9.27 26.09 -17.80
CA LEU A 1131 -8.10 25.37 -17.29
C LEU A 1131 -6.85 26.16 -17.67
N GLY A 1132 -6.03 26.57 -16.71
CA GLY A 1132 -4.76 27.25 -16.98
C GLY A 1132 -3.85 26.44 -17.90
N SER A 1133 -3.11 27.12 -18.79
CA SER A 1133 -2.12 26.47 -19.66
C SER A 1133 -1.04 25.79 -18.80
N VAL A 1134 -0.84 24.49 -19.01
CA VAL A 1134 0.08 23.66 -18.23
C VAL A 1134 1.39 23.40 -19.00
N SER A 1135 2.50 23.49 -18.28
CA SER A 1135 3.76 22.81 -18.61
C SER A 1135 3.95 21.69 -17.57
N SER A 1136 3.88 20.44 -18.02
CA SER A 1136 4.08 19.25 -17.18
C SER A 1136 5.55 18.87 -17.16
N THR A 1137 6.15 18.74 -15.98
CA THR A 1137 7.44 18.06 -15.76
C THR A 1137 7.52 17.48 -14.35
N HIS A 1138 8.04 16.26 -14.13
CA HIS A 1138 8.35 15.72 -12.78
C HIS A 1138 7.20 15.87 -11.76
N GLY A 1139 6.01 15.35 -12.11
CA GLY A 1139 4.81 15.46 -11.28
C GLY A 1139 4.25 16.88 -11.11
N ASN A 1140 4.89 17.91 -11.65
CA ASN A 1140 4.49 19.31 -11.54
C ASN A 1140 3.70 19.77 -12.77
N SER A 1141 2.47 20.20 -12.56
CA SER A 1141 1.65 20.86 -13.59
C SER A 1141 1.75 22.39 -13.47
N MET A 1142 2.90 22.94 -13.86
CA MET A 1142 3.16 24.39 -13.74
C MET A 1142 2.18 25.20 -14.58
N GLY A 1143 1.51 26.18 -13.96
CA GLY A 1143 0.44 26.99 -14.59
C GLY A 1143 -0.98 26.42 -14.42
N ALA A 1144 -1.16 25.21 -13.86
CA ALA A 1144 -2.47 24.62 -13.65
C ALA A 1144 -3.37 25.47 -12.73
N ARG A 1145 -4.59 25.77 -13.20
CA ARG A 1145 -5.66 26.38 -12.39
C ARG A 1145 -7.03 26.01 -12.96
N THR A 1146 -7.96 25.58 -12.13
CA THR A 1146 -9.31 25.18 -12.55
C THR A 1146 -10.33 26.20 -12.08
N LEU A 1147 -10.96 26.92 -13.03
CA LEU A 1147 -11.96 27.94 -12.73
C LEU A 1147 -13.29 27.63 -13.44
N LEU A 1148 -14.40 27.77 -12.71
CA LEU A 1148 -15.76 27.52 -13.19
C LEU A 1148 -16.55 28.85 -13.25
N PRO A 1149 -16.47 29.59 -14.37
CA PRO A 1149 -17.13 30.89 -14.52
C PRO A 1149 -18.66 30.80 -14.59
N ALA A 1150 -19.31 31.93 -14.33
CA ALA A 1150 -20.75 32.06 -14.51
C ALA A 1150 -21.09 32.11 -16.01
N VAL A 1151 -22.09 31.31 -16.42
CA VAL A 1151 -22.62 31.26 -17.79
C VAL A 1151 -24.13 31.44 -17.75
N SER A 1152 -24.65 32.23 -18.68
CA SER A 1152 -26.09 32.31 -18.98
C SER A 1152 -26.32 32.07 -20.47
N CYS A 1153 -27.46 31.46 -20.84
CA CYS A 1153 -27.80 31.16 -22.22
C CYS A 1153 -29.28 31.46 -22.50
N THR A 1154 -29.54 32.04 -23.66
CA THR A 1154 -30.87 32.20 -24.26
C THR A 1154 -30.85 31.51 -25.61
N LEU A 1155 -31.55 30.36 -25.72
CA LEU A 1155 -31.45 29.44 -26.85
C LEU A 1155 -29.98 29.03 -27.11
N THR A 1156 -29.41 29.39 -28.25
CA THR A 1156 -28.01 29.12 -28.62
C THR A 1156 -27.05 30.26 -28.31
N THR A 1157 -27.55 31.44 -27.93
CA THR A 1157 -26.70 32.59 -27.58
C THR A 1157 -26.39 32.57 -26.09
N CYS A 1158 -25.12 32.46 -25.75
CA CYS A 1158 -24.65 32.39 -24.38
C CYS A 1158 -23.67 33.52 -24.06
N THR A 1159 -23.54 33.84 -22.78
CA THR A 1159 -22.57 34.79 -22.24
C THR A 1159 -21.85 34.16 -21.06
N VAL A 1160 -20.52 34.16 -21.10
CA VAL A 1160 -19.65 33.79 -19.97
C VAL A 1160 -19.12 35.06 -19.31
N THR A 1161 -18.97 35.05 -17.99
CA THR A 1161 -18.30 36.13 -17.24
C THR A 1161 -16.89 35.71 -16.86
N SER A 1162 -15.89 36.45 -17.35
CA SER A 1162 -14.47 36.29 -17.02
C SER A 1162 -14.23 36.44 -15.50
N PRO A 1163 -13.26 35.73 -14.90
CA PRO A 1163 -12.92 35.88 -13.48
C PRO A 1163 -12.69 37.35 -13.06
N PRO A 1164 -12.97 37.72 -11.80
CA PRO A 1164 -13.05 39.12 -11.38
C PRO A 1164 -11.71 39.84 -11.21
N GLY A 1165 -10.58 39.13 -11.16
CA GLY A 1165 -9.27 39.77 -10.98
C GLY A 1165 -8.09 38.82 -10.87
N LYS A 1166 -6.88 39.41 -10.89
CA LYS A 1166 -5.57 38.74 -10.94
C LYS A 1166 -5.27 37.71 -9.84
N TYR A 1167 -5.90 37.81 -8.67
CA TYR A 1167 -5.71 36.85 -7.57
C TYR A 1167 -6.59 35.60 -7.72
N ILE A 1168 -7.67 35.68 -8.51
CA ILE A 1168 -8.52 34.54 -8.89
C ILE A 1168 -8.07 33.92 -10.22
N ALA A 1169 -7.56 34.73 -11.14
CA ALA A 1169 -6.98 34.30 -12.41
C ALA A 1169 -5.75 35.17 -12.73
N PRO A 1170 -4.53 34.73 -12.40
CA PRO A 1170 -3.31 35.41 -12.83
C PRO A 1170 -3.32 35.65 -14.34
N PRO A 1171 -2.74 36.76 -14.82
CA PRO A 1171 -2.67 37.04 -16.26
C PRO A 1171 -2.10 35.82 -16.99
N GLY A 1172 -2.74 35.37 -18.06
CA GLY A 1172 -2.34 34.12 -18.70
C GLY A 1172 -3.32 33.56 -19.73
N TRP A 1173 -2.94 32.41 -20.28
CA TRP A 1173 -3.75 31.63 -21.21
C TRP A 1173 -4.46 30.48 -20.53
N TYR A 1174 -5.73 30.30 -20.88
CA TYR A 1174 -6.62 29.29 -20.32
C TYR A 1174 -7.31 28.55 -21.45
N GLN A 1175 -7.38 27.22 -21.37
CA GLN A 1175 -8.27 26.41 -22.20
C GLN A 1175 -9.72 26.65 -21.74
N PHE A 1176 -10.52 27.27 -22.60
CA PHE A 1176 -11.94 27.50 -22.38
C PHE A 1176 -12.76 26.37 -22.98
N PHE A 1177 -13.52 25.67 -22.13
CA PHE A 1177 -14.46 24.63 -22.54
C PHE A 1177 -15.90 25.06 -22.25
N VAL A 1178 -16.79 24.79 -23.20
CA VAL A 1178 -18.24 24.83 -23.00
C VAL A 1178 -18.73 23.40 -22.80
N LEU A 1179 -19.50 23.16 -21.74
CA LEU A 1179 -20.03 21.84 -21.39
C LEU A 1179 -21.55 21.83 -21.51
N ASP A 1180 -22.11 20.82 -22.16
CA ASP A 1180 -23.54 20.52 -22.20
C ASP A 1180 -23.80 19.31 -21.32
N GLY A 1181 -24.43 19.50 -20.16
CA GLY A 1181 -24.69 18.40 -19.21
C GLY A 1181 -23.43 17.68 -18.73
N GLY A 1182 -22.29 18.39 -18.63
CA GLY A 1182 -20.99 17.82 -18.29
C GLY A 1182 -20.20 17.22 -19.46
N ILE A 1183 -20.72 17.30 -20.70
CA ILE A 1183 -20.03 16.83 -21.91
C ILE A 1183 -19.30 18.02 -22.56
N PRO A 1184 -17.95 18.08 -22.58
CA PRO A 1184 -17.22 19.22 -23.12
C PRO A 1184 -17.22 19.26 -24.65
N ALA A 1185 -17.38 20.46 -25.22
CA ALA A 1185 -17.02 20.76 -26.60
C ALA A 1185 -15.52 20.58 -26.84
N VAL A 1186 -15.06 20.71 -28.09
CA VAL A 1186 -13.64 21.00 -28.35
C VAL A 1186 -13.39 22.44 -27.87
N GLY A 1187 -12.49 22.61 -26.91
CA GLY A 1187 -12.16 23.89 -26.30
C GLY A 1187 -11.32 24.79 -27.21
N VAL A 1188 -11.11 26.03 -26.76
CA VAL A 1188 -10.18 26.98 -27.39
C VAL A 1188 -9.35 27.66 -26.32
N PHE A 1189 -8.12 28.05 -26.65
CA PHE A 1189 -7.38 28.96 -25.77
C PHE A 1189 -7.98 30.38 -25.79
N VAL A 1190 -8.08 30.97 -24.60
CA VAL A 1190 -8.44 32.37 -24.36
C VAL A 1190 -7.41 32.99 -23.40
N ARG A 1191 -7.11 34.27 -23.60
CA ARG A 1191 -6.19 35.04 -22.76
C ARG A 1191 -7.01 35.88 -21.78
N ILE A 1192 -6.59 35.93 -20.52
CA ILE A 1192 -7.28 36.69 -19.46
C ILE A 1192 -6.27 37.59 -18.77
N GLY A 1193 -6.65 38.84 -18.52
CA GLY A 1193 -5.84 39.81 -17.75
C GLY A 1193 -4.79 40.57 -18.55
N GLY A 1194 -4.63 40.27 -19.84
CA GLY A 1194 -3.64 40.92 -20.71
C GLY A 1194 -2.19 40.57 -20.33
N ASP A 1195 -1.26 41.46 -20.62
CA ASP A 1195 0.16 41.34 -20.28
C ASP A 1195 0.64 42.55 -19.45
N PRO A 1196 0.29 42.60 -18.15
CA PRO A 1196 0.56 43.78 -17.30
C PRO A 1196 2.05 43.96 -16.96
N ALA A 1197 2.86 42.91 -17.01
CA ALA A 1197 4.32 42.99 -16.85
C ALA A 1197 5.05 43.36 -18.15
N GLY A 1198 4.33 43.43 -19.28
CA GLY A 1198 4.90 43.75 -20.59
C GLY A 1198 5.88 42.68 -21.08
N LEU A 1199 5.65 41.40 -20.75
CA LEU A 1199 6.49 40.27 -21.16
C LEU A 1199 6.56 40.15 -22.69
N GLY A 1200 5.53 40.56 -23.41
CA GLY A 1200 5.50 40.75 -24.87
C GLY A 1200 6.55 41.73 -25.40
N ASN A 1201 7.19 42.53 -24.55
CA ASN A 1201 8.30 43.43 -24.91
C ASN A 1201 9.68 42.86 -24.51
N TRP A 1202 9.73 41.65 -23.94
CA TRP A 1202 10.92 41.02 -23.40
C TRP A 1202 11.22 39.68 -24.09
N PRO A 1203 12.51 39.35 -24.34
CA PRO A 1203 13.68 40.21 -24.21
C PRO A 1203 13.83 41.21 -25.38
N LYS A 1204 14.73 42.19 -25.21
CA LYS A 1204 15.23 43.03 -26.29
C LYS A 1204 16.70 42.69 -26.54
N GLY A 1205 17.05 42.26 -27.75
CA GLY A 1205 18.43 41.97 -28.14
C GLY A 1205 18.50 41.00 -29.32
N SER A 1206 19.72 40.76 -29.83
CA SER A 1206 19.94 39.80 -30.91
C SER A 1206 19.73 38.35 -30.43
N GLY A 1207 19.22 37.50 -31.33
CA GLY A 1207 18.91 36.10 -31.03
C GLY A 1207 17.50 35.84 -30.47
N PHE A 1208 16.70 36.89 -30.28
CA PHE A 1208 15.27 36.77 -29.96
C PHE A 1208 14.45 37.65 -30.90
N SER A 1209 13.30 37.14 -31.36
CA SER A 1209 12.31 37.93 -32.09
C SER A 1209 11.59 38.84 -31.10
N THR A 1210 11.60 40.15 -31.36
CA THR A 1210 10.66 41.06 -30.67
C THR A 1210 9.23 40.63 -31.01
N PRO A 1211 8.40 40.24 -30.02
CA PRO A 1211 7.08 39.68 -30.29
C PRO A 1211 6.16 40.63 -31.06
N GLY A 1212 5.32 40.05 -31.93
CA GLY A 1212 4.16 40.74 -32.47
C GLY A 1212 3.14 40.99 -31.35
N VAL A 1213 2.79 42.26 -31.12
CA VAL A 1213 2.04 42.74 -29.95
C VAL A 1213 0.57 42.34 -29.95
#